data_AF-A0A932BST8-F1
#
_entry.id   AF-A0A932BST8-F1
#
_cell.length_a   1.000
_cell.length_b   1.000
_cell.length_c   1.000
_cell.angle_alpha   90.00
_cell.angle_beta   90.00
_cell.angle_gamma   90.00
#
_symmetry.space_group_name_H-M   'P 1'
#
loop_
_entity.id
_entity.type
_entity.pdbx_description
1 polymer ?
#
loop_
_entity_poly.entity_id
_entity_poly.type
_entity_poly.pdbx_seq_one_letter_code
_entity_poly.pdbx_strand_id
1 'polypeptide(L)'
;MNGQQPETGEDVENVRRLIAFIGIFLLLASQILVFSNPVVDGVVFPGYIWLSIFGVVILILSKVFRPTPFWQKLSARFAFRERVFWILIAALLSVLATWASAVFPTFTRITYIPVTTLWFLSAVSYVYALSKGIFSPQSLMDWIRNHRDEIIIVVVVTLLAAVLRFYKLGAIPRILDGDEGLIGLTAQNTVSGAFANPFALWENFGALYLQAINLSFRFFGTTPFALRLLPAIGGTLAVPSIYLLARQISGRRIALIAAFLVAISQTHIHFSRIVSVAYIQETWLIPLALYFFISGLEKRQSWRAALGGVLLAADFSVYLTAQVIFALALAYMLVAFLFYRTWFAPRFRQMMFFWGGFLITILPEAFYILKNPSNFLNRISQDGVFQSGWLADTMKITGQNAVQILFERVVHAFLSLIYYPAFDFYGSPVPPLGMISGALFLAGLGLALWRVRDPGYLLLNGYFWAATLSVGLFAIPPSADSYRMLMALPAALIMASLGLDQILELLGLGWKNARNAYMFSATAILVSLMIFNLWTYYGDFAGRCRFGGNLVGRFASYLGSYANTIDNELPVYLLSNDQYFYGSHASTDFLSQGRPIINFPGPIDELNPVSGETIIASPDRIPELASWARANPGGQLKYQYDCQTTILLAYQVP
;
A
#
# COMPACT_ATOMS: atom_id res chain seq x y z
N MET A 1 11.60 -56.39 -17.05
CA MET A 1 12.97 -55.85 -17.10
C MET A 1 12.92 -54.49 -17.74
N ASN A 2 13.35 -53.48 -16.98
CA ASN A 2 13.44 -52.07 -17.36
C ASN A 2 14.50 -51.87 -18.44
N GLY A 3 14.25 -50.94 -19.36
CA GLY A 3 15.21 -50.46 -20.34
C GLY A 3 14.99 -48.99 -20.68
N GLN A 4 14.84 -48.13 -19.68
CA GLN A 4 15.05 -46.69 -19.86
C GLN A 4 16.55 -46.42 -19.71
N GLN A 5 17.22 -46.09 -20.81
CA GLN A 5 18.55 -45.49 -20.78
C GLN A 5 18.49 -44.18 -19.97
N PRO A 6 19.45 -43.90 -19.08
CA PRO A 6 19.49 -42.63 -18.36
C PRO A 6 19.87 -41.50 -19.33
N GLU A 7 19.14 -40.38 -19.26
CA GLU A 7 19.44 -39.10 -19.92
C GLU A 7 20.76 -38.51 -19.37
N THR A 8 21.90 -39.06 -19.79
CA THR A 8 23.22 -38.74 -19.22
C THR A 8 23.73 -37.31 -19.47
N GLY A 9 23.08 -36.55 -20.37
CA GLY A 9 23.48 -35.18 -20.73
C GLY A 9 22.90 -34.08 -19.82
N GLU A 10 21.62 -34.19 -19.44
CA GLU A 10 20.89 -33.14 -18.72
C GLU A 10 21.30 -33.04 -17.24
N ASP A 11 21.58 -34.19 -16.63
CA ASP A 11 22.05 -34.34 -15.25
C ASP A 11 23.40 -33.67 -14.99
N VAL A 12 24.32 -33.77 -15.96
CA VAL A 12 25.65 -33.15 -15.91
C VAL A 12 25.55 -31.63 -16.00
N GLU A 13 24.60 -31.12 -16.79
CA GLU A 13 24.39 -29.70 -16.96
C GLU A 13 23.92 -29.04 -15.66
N ASN A 14 23.05 -29.72 -14.90
CA ASN A 14 22.56 -29.23 -13.60
C ASN A 14 23.67 -29.08 -12.55
N VAL A 15 24.65 -29.99 -12.51
CA VAL A 15 25.82 -29.87 -11.61
C VAL A 15 26.69 -28.69 -12.01
N ARG A 16 26.98 -28.53 -13.31
CA ARG A 16 27.76 -27.40 -13.81
C ARG A 16 27.07 -26.06 -13.52
N ARG A 17 25.75 -25.98 -13.70
CA ARG A 17 24.93 -24.80 -13.36
C ARG A 17 25.03 -24.46 -11.88
N LEU A 18 24.98 -25.44 -10.98
CA LEU A 18 25.14 -25.21 -9.55
C LEU A 18 26.54 -24.68 -9.19
N ILE A 19 27.60 -25.30 -9.72
CA ILE A 19 28.98 -24.84 -9.49
C ILE A 19 29.16 -23.41 -10.03
N ALA A 20 28.64 -23.12 -11.23
CA ALA A 20 28.67 -21.79 -11.80
C ALA A 20 27.95 -20.76 -10.92
N PHE A 21 26.78 -21.11 -10.39
CA PHE A 21 26.03 -20.24 -9.48
C PHE A 21 26.79 -19.97 -8.18
N ILE A 22 27.47 -20.96 -7.60
CA ILE A 22 28.33 -20.74 -6.42
C ILE A 22 29.42 -19.72 -6.74
N GLY A 23 30.06 -19.82 -7.91
CA GLY A 23 31.04 -18.84 -8.37
C GLY A 23 30.45 -17.43 -8.50
N ILE A 24 29.27 -17.30 -9.11
CA ILE A 24 28.53 -16.02 -9.24
C ILE A 24 28.12 -15.47 -7.87
N PHE A 25 27.64 -16.31 -6.96
CA PHE A 25 27.27 -15.91 -5.61
C PHE A 25 28.46 -15.32 -4.85
N LEU A 26 29.62 -15.96 -4.94
CA LEU A 26 30.86 -15.47 -4.31
C LEU A 26 31.33 -14.16 -4.95
N LEU A 27 31.18 -14.00 -6.27
CA LEU A 27 31.43 -12.74 -6.96
C LEU A 27 30.51 -11.64 -6.45
N LEU A 28 29.19 -11.87 -6.38
CA LEU A 28 28.23 -10.91 -5.87
C LEU A 28 28.52 -10.55 -4.41
N ALA A 29 28.83 -11.55 -3.57
CA ALA A 29 29.19 -11.33 -2.16
C ALA A 29 30.47 -10.49 -2.03
N SER A 30 31.47 -10.76 -2.88
CA SER A 30 32.70 -9.98 -2.95
C SER A 30 32.42 -8.54 -3.39
N GLN A 31 31.60 -8.34 -4.43
CA GLN A 31 31.24 -6.99 -4.90
C GLN A 31 30.43 -6.22 -3.85
N ILE A 32 29.55 -6.88 -3.09
CA ILE A 32 28.88 -6.28 -1.93
C ILE A 32 29.93 -5.79 -0.92
N LEU A 33 30.94 -6.60 -0.59
CA LEU A 33 32.02 -6.20 0.32
C LEU A 33 32.86 -5.05 -0.24
N VAL A 34 33.21 -5.08 -1.53
CA VAL A 34 33.92 -3.98 -2.19
C VAL A 34 33.11 -2.70 -2.07
N PHE A 35 31.80 -2.78 -2.34
CA PHE A 35 30.90 -1.64 -2.32
C PHE A 35 30.63 -1.12 -0.90
N SER A 36 30.71 -2.02 0.10
CA SER A 36 30.38 -1.73 1.48
C SER A 36 31.59 -1.43 2.36
N ASN A 37 32.82 -1.38 1.85
CA ASN A 37 34.01 -1.07 2.65
C ASN A 37 34.67 0.23 2.17
N PRO A 38 35.31 1.00 3.06
CA PRO A 38 36.00 2.23 2.68
C PRO A 38 37.24 1.89 1.84
N VAL A 39 37.63 2.82 0.98
CA VAL A 39 38.93 2.74 0.31
C VAL A 39 39.99 3.09 1.35
N VAL A 40 40.93 2.18 1.58
CA VAL A 40 42.03 2.37 2.51
C VAL A 40 43.29 2.66 1.70
N ASP A 41 43.87 3.84 1.91
CA ASP A 41 45.11 4.24 1.24
C ASP A 41 46.25 3.27 1.56
N GLY A 42 47.01 2.87 0.55
CA GLY A 42 48.11 1.90 0.68
C GLY A 42 47.69 0.42 0.62
N VAL A 43 46.39 0.10 0.62
CA VAL A 43 45.91 -1.27 0.41
C VAL A 43 45.66 -1.51 -1.09
N VAL A 44 46.61 -2.16 -1.75
CA VAL A 44 46.52 -2.49 -3.19
C VAL A 44 45.54 -3.63 -3.46
N PHE A 45 45.50 -4.65 -2.58
CA PHE A 45 44.61 -5.80 -2.68
C PHE A 45 43.81 -6.01 -1.39
N PRO A 46 42.60 -5.43 -1.30
CA PRO A 46 41.70 -5.70 -0.19
C PRO A 46 41.37 -7.20 -0.08
N GLY A 47 41.29 -7.71 1.16
CA GLY A 47 41.09 -9.14 1.42
C GLY A 47 39.83 -9.74 0.77
N TYR A 48 38.78 -8.94 0.59
CA TYR A 48 37.54 -9.38 -0.07
C TYR A 48 37.70 -9.62 -1.58
N ILE A 49 38.76 -9.13 -2.24
CA ILE A 49 39.05 -9.42 -3.65
C ILE A 49 39.39 -10.90 -3.84
N TRP A 50 39.99 -11.56 -2.84
CA TRP A 50 40.24 -13.00 -2.90
C TRP A 50 38.95 -13.82 -3.08
N LEU A 51 37.82 -13.33 -2.54
CA LEU A 51 36.51 -13.94 -2.75
C LEU A 51 36.05 -13.82 -4.21
N SER A 52 36.33 -12.69 -4.87
CA SER A 52 36.09 -12.54 -6.31
C SER A 52 37.00 -13.47 -7.11
N ILE A 53 38.31 -13.53 -6.81
CA ILE A 53 39.25 -14.43 -7.50
C ILE A 53 38.78 -15.88 -7.37
N PHE A 54 38.42 -16.31 -6.16
CA PHE A 54 37.92 -17.65 -5.92
C PHE A 54 36.60 -17.92 -6.66
N GLY A 55 35.68 -16.93 -6.69
CA GLY A 55 34.44 -17.01 -7.47
C GLY A 55 34.68 -17.17 -8.97
N VAL A 56 35.63 -16.42 -9.54
CA VAL A 56 36.04 -16.56 -10.95
C VAL A 56 36.65 -17.93 -11.21
N VAL A 57 37.53 -18.41 -10.33
CA VAL A 57 38.12 -19.75 -10.44
C VAL A 57 37.04 -20.82 -10.44
N ILE A 58 36.08 -20.77 -9.51
CA ILE A 58 34.94 -21.71 -9.47
C ILE A 58 34.10 -21.63 -10.74
N LEU A 59 33.84 -20.42 -11.25
CA LEU A 59 33.08 -20.22 -12.47
C LEU A 59 33.79 -20.83 -13.70
N ILE A 60 35.10 -20.64 -13.82
CA ILE A 60 35.92 -21.25 -14.89
C ILE A 60 35.95 -22.78 -14.70
N LEU A 61 36.16 -23.26 -13.48
CA LEU A 61 36.13 -24.70 -13.17
C LEU A 61 34.80 -25.32 -13.56
N SER A 62 33.67 -24.62 -13.42
CA SER A 62 32.35 -25.13 -13.86
C SER A 62 32.29 -25.45 -15.37
N LYS A 63 33.07 -24.75 -16.20
CA LYS A 63 33.16 -24.96 -17.66
C LYS A 63 34.12 -26.09 -18.02
N VAL A 64 35.20 -26.24 -17.27
CA VAL A 64 36.23 -27.27 -17.49
C VAL A 64 35.87 -28.60 -16.80
N PHE A 65 34.91 -28.57 -15.87
CA PHE A 65 34.45 -29.71 -15.09
C PHE A 65 33.96 -30.87 -15.99
N ARG A 66 34.67 -32.01 -15.91
CA ARG A 66 34.27 -33.26 -16.55
C ARG A 66 33.50 -34.12 -15.55
N PRO A 67 32.24 -34.51 -15.82
CA PRO A 67 31.45 -35.31 -14.89
C PRO A 67 32.08 -36.70 -14.72
N THR A 68 32.40 -37.08 -13.49
CA THR A 68 32.76 -38.46 -13.15
C THR A 68 31.49 -39.25 -12.81
N PRO A 69 31.53 -40.60 -12.79
CA PRO A 69 30.39 -41.43 -12.41
C PRO A 69 29.82 -41.10 -11.02
N PHE A 70 30.68 -40.63 -10.11
CA PHE A 70 30.26 -40.12 -8.80
C PHE A 70 29.32 -38.92 -8.92
N TRP A 71 29.66 -37.95 -9.78
CA TRP A 71 28.87 -36.74 -9.99
C TRP A 71 27.56 -37.00 -10.73
N GLN A 72 27.52 -37.98 -11.63
CA GLN A 72 26.29 -38.43 -12.28
C GLN A 72 25.33 -39.09 -11.26
N LYS A 73 25.87 -39.85 -10.32
CA LYS A 73 25.06 -40.43 -9.23
C LYS A 73 24.59 -39.37 -8.24
N LEU A 74 25.39 -38.31 -8.04
CA LEU A 74 25.06 -37.19 -7.18
C LEU A 74 24.03 -36.25 -7.81
N SER A 75 24.11 -35.99 -9.12
CA SER A 75 23.17 -35.16 -9.90
C SER A 75 21.78 -35.79 -9.98
N ALA A 76 21.69 -37.12 -9.93
CA ALA A 76 20.41 -37.81 -9.83
C ALA A 76 19.70 -37.58 -8.48
N ARG A 77 20.37 -36.98 -7.47
CA ARG A 77 19.75 -36.65 -6.18
C ARG A 77 18.82 -35.44 -6.29
N PHE A 78 17.83 -35.42 -5.40
CA PHE A 78 16.79 -34.38 -5.32
C PHE A 78 17.32 -32.93 -5.37
N ALA A 79 18.49 -32.67 -4.77
CA ALA A 79 19.11 -31.34 -4.69
C ALA A 79 19.46 -30.72 -6.06
N PHE A 80 19.65 -31.53 -7.10
CA PHE A 80 20.05 -31.07 -8.44
C PHE A 80 18.89 -31.03 -9.42
N ARG A 81 17.66 -31.31 -8.97
CA ARG A 81 16.45 -31.06 -9.77
C ARG A 81 16.34 -29.57 -10.05
N GLU A 82 16.00 -29.21 -11.29
CA GLU A 82 15.98 -27.82 -11.71
C GLU A 82 15.10 -26.90 -10.83
N ARG A 83 13.92 -27.38 -10.41
CA ARG A 83 13.05 -26.64 -9.47
C ARG A 83 13.76 -26.38 -8.14
N VAL A 84 14.48 -27.35 -7.60
CA VAL A 84 15.19 -27.22 -6.31
C VAL A 84 16.34 -26.23 -6.48
N PHE A 85 17.07 -26.30 -7.58
CA PHE A 85 18.11 -25.34 -7.94
C PHE A 85 17.60 -23.88 -7.92
N TRP A 86 16.51 -23.57 -8.61
CA TRP A 86 15.96 -22.20 -8.62
C TRP A 86 15.42 -21.73 -7.26
N ILE A 87 14.87 -22.64 -6.45
CA ILE A 87 14.46 -22.32 -5.07
C ILE A 87 15.70 -22.01 -4.20
N LEU A 88 16.79 -22.76 -4.36
CA LEU A 88 18.05 -22.49 -3.68
C LEU A 88 18.66 -21.15 -4.10
N ILE A 89 18.63 -20.82 -5.40
CA ILE A 89 19.01 -19.50 -5.90
C ILE A 89 18.19 -18.40 -5.22
N ALA A 90 16.86 -18.55 -5.19
CA ALA A 90 15.98 -17.58 -4.57
C ALA A 90 16.34 -17.35 -3.09
N ALA A 91 16.52 -18.43 -2.32
CA ALA A 91 16.91 -18.34 -0.92
C ALA A 91 18.28 -17.65 -0.74
N LEU A 92 19.28 -18.02 -1.55
CA LEU A 92 20.63 -17.46 -1.48
C LEU A 92 20.66 -15.97 -1.87
N LEU A 93 19.92 -15.57 -2.91
CA LEU A 93 19.78 -14.16 -3.28
C LEU A 93 19.09 -13.34 -2.18
N SER A 94 18.09 -13.92 -1.52
CA SER A 94 17.43 -13.26 -0.38
C SER A 94 18.40 -13.09 0.79
N VAL A 95 19.18 -14.12 1.13
CA VAL A 95 20.24 -14.03 2.15
C VAL A 95 21.28 -12.96 1.80
N LEU A 96 21.69 -12.86 0.54
CA LEU A 96 22.59 -11.80 0.09
C LEU A 96 21.95 -10.41 0.21
N ALA A 97 20.67 -10.27 -0.14
CA ALA A 97 19.94 -9.01 0.03
C ALA A 97 19.86 -8.60 1.51
N THR A 98 19.52 -9.55 2.40
CA THR A 98 19.51 -9.32 3.85
C THR A 98 20.87 -8.89 4.38
N TRP A 99 21.92 -9.61 3.99
CA TRP A 99 23.28 -9.29 4.42
C TRP A 99 23.76 -7.95 3.88
N ALA A 100 23.55 -7.67 2.59
CA ALA A 100 23.89 -6.38 2.00
C ALA A 100 23.13 -5.23 2.66
N SER A 101 21.82 -5.42 2.94
CA SER A 101 21.01 -4.45 3.68
C SER A 101 21.57 -4.16 5.08
N ALA A 102 22.22 -5.13 5.72
CA ALA A 102 22.80 -5.00 7.05
C ALA A 102 24.15 -4.27 7.06
N VAL A 103 24.96 -4.40 6.00
CA VAL A 103 26.33 -3.88 5.93
C VAL A 103 26.43 -2.51 5.21
N PHE A 104 25.47 -2.19 4.33
CA PHE A 104 25.46 -0.90 3.63
C PHE A 104 25.40 0.34 4.55
N PRO A 105 24.63 0.36 5.68
CA PRO A 105 24.56 1.52 6.56
C PRO A 105 25.92 1.93 7.18
N THR A 106 26.87 1.00 7.33
CA THR A 106 28.09 1.21 8.12
C THR A 106 29.13 2.13 7.48
N PHE A 107 29.06 2.40 6.17
CA PHE A 107 30.17 3.03 5.44
C PHE A 107 29.74 4.14 4.48
N THR A 108 28.71 4.92 4.84
CA THR A 108 28.32 6.20 4.20
C THR A 108 27.83 6.13 2.74
N ARG A 109 27.74 4.94 2.14
CA ARG A 109 27.24 4.74 0.77
C ARG A 109 25.72 4.55 0.78
N ILE A 110 25.02 5.29 -0.08
CA ILE A 110 23.58 5.56 0.10
C ILE A 110 22.66 4.76 -0.85
N THR A 111 23.21 4.05 -1.84
CA THR A 111 22.39 3.39 -2.88
C THR A 111 22.07 1.94 -2.55
N TYR A 112 20.79 1.66 -2.27
CA TYR A 112 20.28 0.30 -2.01
C TYR A 112 19.76 -0.42 -3.26
N ILE A 113 20.02 0.10 -4.47
CA ILE A 113 19.61 -0.53 -5.74
C ILE A 113 20.09 -1.98 -5.86
N PRO A 114 21.34 -2.35 -5.51
CA PRO A 114 21.76 -3.75 -5.55
C PRO A 114 20.93 -4.64 -4.60
N VAL A 115 20.58 -4.12 -3.43
CA VAL A 115 19.78 -4.84 -2.41
C VAL A 115 18.38 -5.12 -2.93
N THR A 116 17.68 -4.10 -3.44
CA THR A 116 16.33 -4.26 -4.00
C THR A 116 16.34 -5.14 -5.25
N THR A 117 17.39 -5.06 -6.07
CA THR A 117 17.56 -5.93 -7.25
C THR A 117 17.71 -7.40 -6.84
N LEU A 118 18.56 -7.71 -5.86
CA LEU A 118 18.74 -9.07 -5.36
C LEU A 118 17.45 -9.62 -4.73
N TRP A 119 16.75 -8.79 -3.96
CA TRP A 119 15.45 -9.13 -3.38
C TRP A 119 14.39 -9.42 -4.46
N PHE A 120 14.30 -8.58 -5.49
CA PHE A 120 13.37 -8.79 -6.61
C PHE A 120 13.74 -10.06 -7.41
N LEU A 121 15.01 -10.26 -7.73
CA LEU A 121 15.49 -11.46 -8.42
C LEU A 121 15.26 -12.73 -7.60
N SER A 122 15.33 -12.65 -6.27
CA SER A 122 14.97 -13.75 -5.37
C SER A 122 13.49 -14.14 -5.55
N ALA A 123 12.58 -13.18 -5.45
CA ALA A 123 11.15 -13.39 -5.62
C ALA A 123 10.82 -13.97 -7.02
N VAL A 124 11.39 -13.39 -8.08
CA VAL A 124 11.20 -13.88 -9.47
C VAL A 124 11.74 -15.29 -9.64
N SER A 125 12.93 -15.60 -9.11
CA SER A 125 13.53 -16.94 -9.19
C SER A 125 12.65 -17.98 -8.50
N TYR A 126 12.05 -17.64 -7.36
CA TYR A 126 11.16 -18.54 -6.63
C TYR A 126 9.88 -18.84 -7.40
N VAL A 127 9.21 -17.82 -7.94
CA VAL A 127 8.00 -18.01 -8.76
C VAL A 127 8.34 -18.76 -10.05
N TYR A 128 9.47 -18.43 -10.69
CA TYR A 128 9.95 -19.07 -11.91
C TYR A 128 10.14 -20.59 -11.72
N ALA A 129 10.76 -21.01 -10.62
CA ALA A 129 10.95 -22.41 -10.25
C ALA A 129 9.64 -23.23 -10.26
N LEU A 130 8.51 -22.55 -10.06
CA LEU A 130 7.20 -23.16 -9.92
C LEU A 130 6.31 -22.96 -11.16
N SER A 131 6.72 -22.10 -12.09
CA SER A 131 5.95 -21.67 -13.28
C SER A 131 6.27 -22.46 -14.56
N LYS A 132 7.34 -23.26 -14.58
CA LYS A 132 7.81 -23.95 -15.78
C LYS A 132 6.74 -24.85 -16.41
N GLY A 133 6.59 -24.72 -17.74
CA GLY A 133 5.65 -25.51 -18.55
C GLY A 133 4.20 -25.03 -18.51
N ILE A 134 3.90 -23.89 -17.86
CA ILE A 134 2.52 -23.42 -17.67
C ILE A 134 2.11 -22.38 -18.70
N PHE A 135 3.05 -21.55 -19.17
CA PHE A 135 2.77 -20.47 -20.11
C PHE A 135 3.29 -20.86 -21.49
N SER A 136 2.39 -20.99 -22.46
CA SER A 136 2.74 -20.93 -23.88
C SER A 136 2.13 -19.66 -24.49
N PRO A 137 2.85 -18.93 -25.37
CA PRO A 137 2.28 -17.75 -26.03
C PRO A 137 0.95 -18.03 -26.73
N GLN A 138 0.82 -19.22 -27.31
CA GLN A 138 -0.40 -19.67 -27.97
C GLN A 138 -1.57 -19.82 -26.99
N SER A 139 -1.38 -20.49 -25.85
CA SER A 139 -2.43 -20.65 -24.83
C SER A 139 -2.87 -19.31 -24.23
N LEU A 140 -1.95 -18.36 -24.08
CA LEU A 140 -2.28 -17.01 -23.65
C LEU A 140 -3.13 -16.28 -24.68
N MET A 141 -2.75 -16.35 -25.96
CA MET A 141 -3.50 -15.72 -27.04
C MET A 141 -4.91 -16.32 -27.18
N ASP A 142 -5.03 -17.64 -27.09
CA ASP A 142 -6.31 -18.33 -27.13
C ASP A 142 -7.17 -17.96 -25.91
N TRP A 143 -6.57 -17.84 -24.73
CA TRP A 143 -7.26 -17.36 -23.53
C TRP A 143 -7.77 -15.91 -23.70
N ILE A 144 -6.95 -15.01 -24.22
CA ILE A 144 -7.33 -13.61 -24.49
C ILE A 144 -8.49 -13.56 -25.48
N ARG A 145 -8.40 -14.31 -26.59
CA ARG A 145 -9.47 -14.38 -27.60
C ARG A 145 -10.79 -14.87 -27.00
N ASN A 146 -10.73 -15.90 -26.17
CA ASN A 146 -11.91 -16.49 -25.52
C ASN A 146 -12.52 -15.59 -24.43
N HIS A 147 -11.76 -14.64 -23.89
CA HIS A 147 -12.20 -13.74 -22.82
C HIS A 147 -12.23 -12.26 -23.25
N ARG A 148 -12.16 -11.96 -24.55
CA ARG A 148 -11.96 -10.59 -25.07
C ARG A 148 -12.97 -9.58 -24.52
N ASP A 149 -14.26 -9.94 -24.51
CA ASP A 149 -15.33 -9.03 -24.11
C ASP A 149 -15.24 -8.74 -22.60
N GLU A 150 -14.86 -9.75 -21.82
CA GLU A 150 -14.64 -9.62 -20.38
C GLU A 150 -13.46 -8.69 -20.09
N ILE A 151 -12.35 -8.87 -20.80
CA ILE A 151 -11.15 -8.02 -20.69
C ILE A 151 -11.50 -6.57 -21.04
N ILE A 152 -12.21 -6.34 -22.15
CA ILE A 152 -12.62 -5.00 -22.58
C ILE A 152 -13.46 -4.33 -21.49
N ILE A 153 -14.44 -5.03 -20.91
CA ILE A 153 -15.28 -4.45 -19.85
C ILE A 153 -14.43 -4.08 -18.63
N VAL A 154 -13.54 -4.96 -18.18
CA VAL A 154 -12.66 -4.68 -17.03
C VAL A 154 -11.76 -3.47 -17.33
N VAL A 155 -11.16 -3.42 -18.52
CA VAL A 155 -10.32 -2.27 -18.95
C VAL A 155 -11.14 -0.98 -18.96
N VAL A 156 -12.36 -0.98 -19.48
CA VAL A 156 -13.23 0.21 -19.49
C VAL A 156 -13.56 0.67 -18.07
N VAL A 157 -13.88 -0.26 -17.16
CA VAL A 157 -14.16 0.08 -15.75
C VAL A 157 -12.89 0.58 -15.04
N THR A 158 -11.72 0.01 -15.33
CA THR A 158 -10.44 0.50 -14.81
C THR A 158 -10.09 1.88 -15.36
N LEU A 159 -10.36 2.16 -16.64
CA LEU A 159 -10.17 3.49 -17.22
C LEU A 159 -11.12 4.52 -16.61
N LEU A 160 -12.39 4.15 -16.39
CA LEU A 160 -13.32 4.99 -15.63
C LEU A 160 -12.77 5.32 -14.24
N ALA A 161 -12.29 4.30 -13.51
CA ALA A 161 -11.70 4.48 -12.19
C ALA A 161 -10.46 5.40 -12.22
N ALA A 162 -9.61 5.27 -13.26
CA ALA A 162 -8.46 6.12 -13.47
C ALA A 162 -8.89 7.58 -13.72
N VAL A 163 -9.82 7.82 -14.64
CA VAL A 163 -10.34 9.18 -14.89
C VAL A 163 -10.85 9.82 -13.59
N LEU A 164 -11.64 9.06 -12.81
CA LEU A 164 -12.19 9.52 -11.52
C LEU A 164 -11.13 9.71 -10.43
N ARG A 165 -9.92 9.17 -10.52
CA ARG A 165 -8.88 9.33 -9.50
C ARG A 165 -7.84 10.37 -9.90
N PHE A 166 -7.54 10.47 -11.19
CA PHE A 166 -6.53 11.38 -11.72
C PHE A 166 -7.06 12.77 -12.07
N TYR A 167 -8.37 12.92 -12.31
CA TYR A 167 -8.97 14.22 -12.60
C TYR A 167 -8.65 15.25 -11.51
N LYS A 168 -7.90 16.30 -11.84
CA LYS A 168 -7.46 17.35 -10.90
C LYS A 168 -6.79 16.82 -9.61
N LEU A 169 -6.01 15.74 -9.70
CA LEU A 169 -5.40 15.08 -8.52
C LEU A 169 -4.59 16.03 -7.61
N GLY A 170 -3.84 16.97 -8.19
CA GLY A 170 -3.09 17.97 -7.41
C GLY A 170 -3.93 19.14 -6.86
N ALA A 171 -5.19 19.28 -7.27
CA ALA A 171 -6.05 20.41 -6.90
C ALA A 171 -7.28 20.00 -6.07
N ILE A 172 -7.66 18.72 -6.08
CA ILE A 172 -8.79 18.18 -5.31
C ILE A 172 -8.32 16.93 -4.55
N PRO A 173 -8.40 16.91 -3.21
CA PRO A 173 -8.85 18.02 -2.35
C PRO A 173 -7.87 19.21 -2.38
N ARG A 174 -8.38 20.44 -2.16
CA ARG A 174 -7.59 21.68 -2.25
C ARG A 174 -6.54 21.80 -1.15
N ILE A 175 -6.88 21.33 0.04
CA ILE A 175 -6.01 21.36 1.22
C ILE A 175 -5.08 20.14 1.16
N LEU A 176 -3.84 20.32 1.61
CA LEU A 176 -2.89 19.26 1.91
C LEU A 176 -2.77 19.21 3.43
N ASP A 177 -3.20 18.10 4.04
CA ASP A 177 -3.23 18.00 5.50
C ASP A 177 -1.84 17.78 6.11
N GLY A 178 -1.73 17.92 7.43
CA GLY A 178 -0.45 17.84 8.14
C GLY A 178 0.28 16.51 7.90
N ASP A 179 -0.45 15.40 7.83
CA ASP A 179 0.12 14.07 7.63
C ASP A 179 0.60 13.88 6.19
N GLU A 180 -0.12 14.41 5.20
CA GLU A 180 0.39 14.45 3.82
C GLU A 180 1.71 15.20 3.74
N GLY A 181 1.81 16.33 4.46
CA GLY A 181 3.03 17.13 4.54
C GLY A 181 4.18 16.34 5.17
N LEU A 182 3.92 15.68 6.30
CA LEU A 182 4.92 14.89 7.02
C LEU A 182 5.41 13.69 6.18
N ILE A 183 4.51 12.99 5.50
CA ILE A 183 4.86 11.91 4.56
C ILE A 183 5.69 12.46 3.39
N GLY A 184 5.31 13.62 2.85
CA GLY A 184 6.05 14.27 1.77
C GLY A 184 7.48 14.62 2.16
N LEU A 185 7.67 15.27 3.32
CA LEU A 185 8.99 15.60 3.86
C LEU A 185 9.81 14.33 4.16
N THR A 186 9.18 13.32 4.74
CA THR A 186 9.85 12.04 5.05
C THR A 186 10.28 11.33 3.77
N ALA A 187 9.43 11.32 2.73
CA ALA A 187 9.74 10.75 1.43
C ALA A 187 10.95 11.45 0.77
N GLN A 188 11.06 12.79 0.84
CA GLN A 188 12.22 13.52 0.31
C GLN A 188 13.53 13.06 0.96
N ASN A 189 13.49 12.70 2.25
CA ASN A 189 14.66 12.26 3.03
C ASN A 189 15.04 10.78 2.82
N THR A 190 14.30 10.02 2.00
CA THR A 190 14.61 8.61 1.70
C THR A 190 15.87 8.42 0.83
N VAL A 191 16.44 9.49 0.30
CA VAL A 191 17.69 9.41 -0.46
C VAL A 191 18.92 9.24 0.42
N SER A 192 18.81 9.35 1.75
CA SER A 192 19.91 9.20 2.70
C SER A 192 19.43 8.78 4.10
N GLY A 193 20.36 8.55 5.03
CA GLY A 193 20.04 8.13 6.39
C GLY A 193 19.37 6.77 6.47
N ALA A 194 18.59 6.55 7.53
CA ALA A 194 17.98 5.24 7.83
C ALA A 194 16.97 4.78 6.75
N PHE A 195 16.22 5.72 6.15
CA PHE A 195 15.18 5.41 5.16
C PHE A 195 15.70 5.22 3.73
N ALA A 196 17.02 5.35 3.52
CA ALA A 196 17.65 4.84 2.31
C ALA A 196 17.57 3.30 2.23
N ASN A 197 17.53 2.63 3.39
CA ASN A 197 17.23 1.20 3.43
C ASN A 197 15.75 0.96 3.08
N PRO A 198 15.45 0.24 1.98
CA PRO A 198 14.06 0.01 1.52
C PRO A 198 13.21 -0.80 2.51
N PHE A 199 13.84 -1.54 3.42
CA PHE A 199 13.15 -2.36 4.42
C PHE A 199 13.02 -1.65 5.77
N ALA A 200 13.42 -0.38 5.84
CA ALA A 200 13.19 0.42 7.04
C ALA A 200 11.71 0.76 7.22
N LEU A 201 11.34 1.10 8.46
CA LEU A 201 9.96 1.40 8.84
C LEU A 201 9.90 2.77 9.50
N TRP A 202 8.87 3.55 9.13
CA TRP A 202 8.53 4.83 9.74
C TRP A 202 7.02 4.87 9.97
N GLU A 203 6.57 4.88 11.23
CA GLU A 203 5.14 4.92 11.57
C GLU A 203 4.26 3.90 10.83
N ASN A 204 4.74 2.65 10.71
CA ASN A 204 4.16 1.57 9.90
C ASN A 204 4.28 1.71 8.37
N PHE A 205 4.73 2.85 7.84
CA PHE A 205 5.08 2.96 6.43
C PHE A 205 6.40 2.23 6.16
N GLY A 206 6.39 1.40 5.12
CA GLY A 206 7.60 0.83 4.58
C GLY A 206 8.38 1.88 3.80
N ALA A 207 9.69 1.95 4.03
CA ALA A 207 10.57 2.88 3.35
C ALA A 207 10.55 2.70 1.82
N LEU A 208 10.32 1.48 1.31
CA LEU A 208 10.15 1.22 -0.12
C LEU A 208 8.97 2.02 -0.71
N TYR A 209 7.86 2.14 0.01
CA TYR A 209 6.73 2.97 -0.42
C TYR A 209 7.06 4.47 -0.40
N LEU A 210 7.75 4.94 0.66
CA LEU A 210 8.23 6.32 0.73
C LEU A 210 9.23 6.65 -0.39
N GLN A 211 10.10 5.71 -0.75
CA GLN A 211 11.02 5.83 -1.88
C GLN A 211 10.28 5.91 -3.21
N ALA A 212 9.16 5.18 -3.38
CA ALA A 212 8.31 5.28 -4.56
C ALA A 212 7.61 6.65 -4.66
N ILE A 213 7.17 7.23 -3.54
CA ILE A 213 6.67 8.62 -3.50
C ILE A 213 7.78 9.59 -3.91
N ASN A 214 8.98 9.43 -3.34
CA ASN A 214 10.12 10.29 -3.68
C ASN A 214 10.52 10.19 -5.17
N LEU A 215 10.42 8.99 -5.76
CA LEU A 215 10.62 8.81 -7.19
C LEU A 215 9.62 9.64 -8.01
N SER A 216 8.38 9.78 -7.56
CA SER A 216 7.39 10.65 -8.21
C SER A 216 7.78 12.13 -8.14
N PHE A 217 8.37 12.58 -7.03
CA PHE A 217 8.91 13.95 -6.94
C PHE A 217 10.03 14.20 -7.96
N ARG A 218 10.88 13.21 -8.23
CA ARG A 218 11.94 13.35 -9.24
C ARG A 218 11.41 13.57 -10.65
N PHE A 219 10.26 13.00 -10.99
CA PHE A 219 9.66 13.13 -12.32
C PHE A 219 8.72 14.33 -12.46
N PHE A 220 7.99 14.70 -11.40
CA PHE A 220 6.89 15.67 -11.47
C PHE A 220 7.08 16.88 -10.54
N GLY A 221 8.25 16.99 -9.89
CA GLY A 221 8.54 18.00 -8.87
C GLY A 221 7.85 17.73 -7.54
N THR A 222 8.22 18.50 -6.52
CA THR A 222 7.65 18.45 -5.16
C THR A 222 6.31 19.18 -5.15
N THR A 223 5.28 18.52 -5.68
CA THR A 223 3.94 19.07 -5.84
C THR A 223 2.87 18.18 -5.18
N PRO A 224 1.68 18.70 -4.84
CA PRO A 224 0.57 17.88 -4.36
C PRO A 224 0.17 16.77 -5.34
N PHE A 225 0.28 17.03 -6.66
CA PHE A 225 0.04 16.02 -7.68
C PHE A 225 0.99 14.84 -7.54
N ALA A 226 2.30 15.12 -7.46
CA ALA A 226 3.33 14.09 -7.35
C ALA A 226 3.19 13.28 -6.06
N LEU A 227 2.84 13.92 -4.95
CA LEU A 227 2.61 13.27 -3.65
C LEU A 227 1.45 12.26 -3.69
N ARG A 228 0.36 12.64 -4.37
CA ARG A 228 -0.88 11.85 -4.43
C ARG A 228 -0.90 10.84 -5.58
N LEU A 229 0.15 10.79 -6.40
CA LEU A 229 0.24 9.92 -7.57
C LEU A 229 0.16 8.43 -7.22
N LEU A 230 0.93 7.99 -6.21
CA LEU A 230 0.96 6.58 -5.78
C LEU A 230 -0.39 6.10 -5.22
N PRO A 231 -1.07 6.83 -4.32
CA PRO A 231 -2.45 6.53 -3.93
C PRO A 231 -3.42 6.40 -5.11
N ALA A 232 -3.32 7.27 -6.12
CA ALA A 232 -4.21 7.23 -7.29
C ALA A 232 -3.97 6.00 -8.17
N ILE A 233 -2.70 5.59 -8.32
CA ILE A 233 -2.32 4.34 -8.98
C ILE A 233 -2.87 3.14 -8.20
N GLY A 234 -2.59 3.06 -6.90
CA GLY A 234 -3.08 1.98 -6.05
C GLY A 234 -4.60 1.86 -6.08
N GLY A 235 -5.28 3.00 -6.01
CA GLY A 235 -6.72 3.09 -6.10
C GLY A 235 -7.31 2.59 -7.43
N THR A 236 -6.55 2.76 -8.53
CA THR A 236 -6.94 2.29 -9.87
C THR A 236 -6.68 0.79 -10.03
N LEU A 237 -5.55 0.30 -9.49
CA LEU A 237 -5.18 -1.13 -9.47
C LEU A 237 -6.14 -1.97 -8.62
N ALA A 238 -6.85 -1.36 -7.65
CA ALA A 238 -7.84 -2.04 -6.85
C ALA A 238 -8.95 -2.65 -7.71
N VAL A 239 -9.34 -1.99 -8.81
CA VAL A 239 -10.41 -2.47 -9.72
C VAL A 239 -10.10 -3.85 -10.29
N PRO A 240 -8.99 -4.07 -11.04
CA PRO A 240 -8.68 -5.40 -11.56
C PRO A 240 -8.34 -6.41 -10.44
N SER A 241 -7.71 -6.00 -9.35
CA SER A 241 -7.41 -6.92 -8.24
C SER A 241 -8.67 -7.47 -7.57
N ILE A 242 -9.63 -6.60 -7.27
CA ILE A 242 -10.93 -6.98 -6.69
C ILE A 242 -11.73 -7.82 -7.68
N TYR A 243 -11.73 -7.44 -8.96
CA TYR A 243 -12.32 -8.24 -10.02
C TYR A 243 -11.80 -9.68 -10.02
N LEU A 244 -10.47 -9.86 -9.98
CA LEU A 244 -9.84 -11.18 -9.99
C LEU A 244 -10.26 -12.04 -8.78
N LEU A 245 -10.21 -11.47 -7.58
CA LEU A 245 -10.62 -12.17 -6.36
C LEU A 245 -12.11 -12.55 -6.40
N ALA A 246 -12.98 -11.57 -6.70
CA ALA A 246 -14.42 -11.77 -6.77
C ALA A 246 -14.80 -12.82 -7.82
N ARG A 247 -14.11 -12.82 -8.97
CA ARG A 247 -14.34 -13.79 -10.05
C ARG A 247 -13.97 -15.20 -9.61
N GLN A 248 -12.91 -15.35 -8.82
CA GLN A 248 -12.47 -16.64 -8.32
C GLN A 248 -13.44 -17.20 -7.27
N ILE A 249 -14.02 -16.35 -6.41
CA ILE A 249 -14.92 -16.79 -5.32
C ILE A 249 -16.36 -16.97 -5.79
N SER A 250 -16.86 -16.02 -6.60
CA SER A 250 -18.30 -15.86 -6.85
C SER A 250 -18.65 -15.80 -8.33
N GLY A 251 -17.66 -15.88 -9.22
CA GLY A 251 -17.85 -15.90 -10.67
C GLY A 251 -17.92 -14.51 -11.31
N ARG A 252 -17.93 -14.51 -12.65
CA ARG A 252 -17.77 -13.31 -13.49
C ARG A 252 -18.77 -12.20 -13.20
N ARG A 253 -20.05 -12.54 -13.01
CA ARG A 253 -21.11 -11.54 -12.87
C ARG A 253 -20.94 -10.67 -11.62
N ILE A 254 -20.77 -11.32 -10.48
CA ILE A 254 -20.51 -10.68 -9.19
C ILE A 254 -19.19 -9.89 -9.24
N ALA A 255 -18.17 -10.41 -9.93
CA ALA A 255 -16.91 -9.70 -10.12
C ALA A 255 -17.03 -8.40 -10.90
N LEU A 256 -17.81 -8.37 -11.99
CA LEU A 256 -18.04 -7.17 -12.78
C LEU A 256 -18.79 -6.10 -11.96
N ILE A 257 -19.78 -6.51 -11.17
CA ILE A 257 -20.48 -5.62 -10.25
C ILE A 257 -19.50 -5.06 -9.20
N ALA A 258 -18.67 -5.90 -8.58
CA ALA A 258 -17.70 -5.48 -7.57
C ALA A 258 -16.66 -4.51 -8.12
N ALA A 259 -16.14 -4.78 -9.32
CA ALA A 259 -15.21 -3.91 -10.03
C ALA A 259 -15.84 -2.53 -10.33
N PHE A 260 -17.12 -2.51 -10.74
CA PHE A 260 -17.82 -1.25 -10.96
C PHE A 260 -18.04 -0.50 -9.64
N LEU A 261 -18.52 -1.16 -8.58
CA LEU A 261 -18.78 -0.55 -7.28
C LEU A 261 -17.52 0.10 -6.67
N VAL A 262 -16.35 -0.55 -6.77
CA VAL A 262 -15.10 0.05 -6.27
C VAL A 262 -14.60 1.19 -7.17
N ALA A 263 -14.84 1.13 -8.48
CA ALA A 263 -14.49 2.21 -9.39
C ALA A 263 -15.19 3.53 -9.01
N ILE A 264 -16.46 3.43 -8.61
CA ILE A 264 -17.33 4.58 -8.30
C ILE A 264 -17.44 4.93 -6.80
N SER A 265 -16.88 4.12 -5.88
CA SER A 265 -17.04 4.32 -4.43
C SER A 265 -16.47 5.68 -4.00
N GLN A 266 -17.32 6.54 -3.42
CA GLN A 266 -16.95 7.88 -2.96
C GLN A 266 -15.76 7.87 -1.99
N THR A 267 -15.79 6.95 -1.03
CA THR A 267 -14.72 6.75 -0.04
C THR A 267 -13.44 6.28 -0.69
N HIS A 268 -13.53 5.28 -1.56
CA HIS A 268 -12.35 4.75 -2.23
C HIS A 268 -11.72 5.81 -3.15
N ILE A 269 -12.53 6.60 -3.87
CA ILE A 269 -12.05 7.72 -4.68
C ILE A 269 -11.31 8.72 -3.80
N HIS A 270 -11.90 9.13 -2.67
CA HIS A 270 -11.28 10.08 -1.76
C HIS A 270 -9.91 9.62 -1.25
N PHE A 271 -9.83 8.41 -0.70
CA PHE A 271 -8.59 7.87 -0.17
C PHE A 271 -7.57 7.45 -1.25
N SER A 272 -7.99 7.36 -2.51
CA SER A 272 -7.07 7.30 -3.67
C SER A 272 -6.47 8.65 -4.05
N ARG A 273 -6.87 9.73 -3.39
CA ARG A 273 -6.52 11.12 -3.74
C ARG A 273 -5.87 11.87 -2.59
N ILE A 274 -5.48 11.17 -1.53
CA ILE A 274 -4.68 11.69 -0.42
C ILE A 274 -3.62 10.64 -0.07
N VAL A 275 -2.47 11.07 0.47
CA VAL A 275 -1.39 10.14 0.83
C VAL A 275 -1.39 9.71 2.31
N SER A 276 -2.07 10.45 3.20
CA SER A 276 -2.11 10.22 4.66
C SER A 276 -2.56 8.83 5.08
N VAL A 277 -3.23 8.11 4.18
CA VAL A 277 -3.89 6.84 4.47
C VAL A 277 -3.33 5.75 3.55
N ALA A 278 -2.23 5.11 3.96
CA ALA A 278 -1.55 4.05 3.20
C ALA A 278 -2.42 2.81 2.92
N TYR A 279 -3.48 2.59 3.72
CA TYR A 279 -4.47 1.50 3.53
C TYR A 279 -5.05 1.45 2.11
N ILE A 280 -4.98 2.54 1.34
CA ILE A 280 -5.39 2.51 -0.07
C ILE A 280 -4.56 1.54 -0.91
N GLN A 281 -3.26 1.35 -0.62
CA GLN A 281 -2.43 0.37 -1.35
C GLN A 281 -2.88 -1.07 -1.06
N GLU A 282 -3.38 -1.30 0.15
CA GLU A 282 -3.88 -2.61 0.56
C GLU A 282 -5.17 -3.00 -0.18
N THR A 283 -5.94 -2.03 -0.69
CA THR A 283 -7.16 -2.30 -1.48
C THR A 283 -6.90 -3.01 -2.81
N TRP A 284 -5.64 -3.01 -3.30
CA TRP A 284 -5.25 -3.75 -4.48
C TRP A 284 -4.27 -4.89 -4.18
N LEU A 285 -3.35 -4.71 -3.22
CA LEU A 285 -2.38 -5.74 -2.82
C LEU A 285 -3.06 -6.93 -2.16
N ILE A 286 -3.95 -6.69 -1.19
CA ILE A 286 -4.59 -7.76 -0.43
C ILE A 286 -5.49 -8.60 -1.36
N PRO A 287 -6.42 -8.03 -2.16
CA PRO A 287 -7.24 -8.85 -3.04
C PRO A 287 -6.41 -9.63 -4.07
N LEU A 288 -5.30 -9.06 -4.56
CA LEU A 288 -4.42 -9.74 -5.50
C LEU A 288 -3.66 -10.90 -4.84
N ALA A 289 -3.10 -10.69 -3.65
CA ALA A 289 -2.43 -11.73 -2.87
C ALA A 289 -3.41 -12.87 -2.52
N LEU A 290 -4.62 -12.53 -2.06
CA LEU A 290 -5.68 -13.49 -1.76
C LEU A 290 -6.19 -14.21 -3.01
N TYR A 291 -6.26 -13.55 -4.17
CA TYR A 291 -6.61 -14.18 -5.45
C TYR A 291 -5.58 -15.25 -5.82
N PHE A 292 -4.29 -14.91 -5.76
CA PHE A 292 -3.22 -15.85 -6.08
C PHE A 292 -3.13 -16.99 -5.05
N PHE A 293 -3.38 -16.68 -3.78
CA PHE A 293 -3.53 -17.67 -2.72
C PHE A 293 -4.64 -18.68 -3.02
N ILE A 294 -5.90 -18.25 -3.08
CA ILE A 294 -7.04 -19.16 -3.25
C ILE A 294 -7.04 -19.86 -4.59
N SER A 295 -6.74 -19.13 -5.69
CA SER A 295 -6.69 -19.75 -7.01
C SER A 295 -5.52 -20.72 -7.17
N GLY A 296 -4.41 -20.50 -6.46
CA GLY A 296 -3.30 -21.43 -6.39
C GLY A 296 -3.66 -22.73 -5.67
N LEU A 297 -4.39 -22.63 -4.56
CA LEU A 297 -4.90 -23.79 -3.83
C LEU A 297 -5.94 -24.57 -4.65
N GLU A 298 -6.95 -23.89 -5.19
CA GLU A 298 -8.07 -24.53 -5.91
C GLU A 298 -7.63 -25.19 -7.21
N LYS A 299 -6.83 -24.49 -8.03
CA LYS A 299 -6.30 -25.00 -9.30
C LYS A 299 -5.07 -25.89 -9.11
N ARG A 300 -4.61 -26.06 -7.87
CA ARG A 300 -3.37 -26.79 -7.50
C ARG A 300 -2.12 -26.28 -8.22
N GLN A 301 -2.08 -24.99 -8.53
CA GLN A 301 -0.97 -24.35 -9.24
C GLN A 301 0.02 -23.73 -8.25
N SER A 302 1.20 -24.35 -8.10
CA SER A 302 2.22 -23.93 -7.14
C SER A 302 2.74 -22.51 -7.35
N TRP A 303 2.90 -22.06 -8.60
CA TRP A 303 3.39 -20.71 -8.90
C TRP A 303 2.44 -19.62 -8.44
N ARG A 304 1.11 -19.86 -8.53
CA ARG A 304 0.10 -18.92 -8.04
C ARG A 304 0.19 -18.80 -6.53
N ALA A 305 0.23 -19.95 -5.83
CA ALA A 305 0.36 -19.95 -4.38
C ALA A 305 1.65 -19.24 -3.93
N ALA A 306 2.77 -19.52 -4.59
CA ALA A 306 4.03 -18.83 -4.33
C ALA A 306 3.96 -17.33 -4.58
N LEU A 307 3.37 -16.89 -5.68
CA LEU A 307 3.17 -15.47 -5.97
C LEU A 307 2.27 -14.79 -4.91
N GLY A 308 1.24 -15.48 -4.41
CA GLY A 308 0.44 -14.98 -3.29
C GLY A 308 1.28 -14.73 -2.03
N GLY A 309 2.22 -15.62 -1.71
CA GLY A 309 3.13 -15.46 -0.56
C GLY A 309 4.16 -14.35 -0.78
N VAL A 310 4.70 -14.23 -2.00
CA VAL A 310 5.60 -13.13 -2.39
C VAL A 310 4.90 -11.78 -2.26
N LEU A 311 3.66 -11.67 -2.75
CA LEU A 311 2.87 -10.43 -2.66
C LEU A 311 2.57 -10.07 -1.20
N LEU A 312 2.20 -11.06 -0.36
CA LEU A 312 2.02 -10.82 1.07
C LEU A 312 3.32 -10.30 1.72
N ALA A 313 4.48 -10.84 1.37
CA ALA A 313 5.75 -10.34 1.90
C ALA A 313 6.10 -8.93 1.40
N ALA A 314 5.81 -8.62 0.13
CA ALA A 314 6.02 -7.28 -0.42
C ALA A 314 5.08 -6.23 0.20
N ASP A 315 3.90 -6.64 0.67
CA ASP A 315 2.93 -5.78 1.34
C ASP A 315 3.47 -5.23 2.67
N PHE A 316 4.26 -6.01 3.42
CA PHE A 316 4.94 -5.52 4.63
C PHE A 316 5.85 -4.31 4.31
N SER A 317 6.53 -4.35 3.16
CA SER A 317 7.39 -3.25 2.69
C SER A 317 6.61 -2.03 2.19
N VAL A 318 5.27 -2.09 2.16
CA VAL A 318 4.39 -0.95 1.86
C VAL A 318 3.80 -0.42 3.16
N TYR A 319 3.09 -1.27 3.89
CA TYR A 319 2.46 -0.89 5.16
C TYR A 319 2.24 -2.10 6.08
N LEU A 320 2.47 -1.93 7.39
CA LEU A 320 2.53 -3.06 8.33
C LEU A 320 1.19 -3.77 8.61
N THR A 321 0.03 -3.26 8.17
CA THR A 321 -1.23 -4.01 8.35
C THR A 321 -1.32 -5.28 7.50
N ALA A 322 -0.36 -5.53 6.62
CA ALA A 322 -0.06 -6.84 6.04
C ALA A 322 0.01 -7.99 7.09
N GLN A 323 0.35 -7.69 8.36
CA GLN A 323 0.32 -8.66 9.46
C GLN A 323 -1.08 -9.27 9.71
N VAL A 324 -2.15 -8.51 9.43
CA VAL A 324 -3.53 -8.98 9.54
C VAL A 324 -3.79 -10.06 8.49
N ILE A 325 -3.26 -9.90 7.28
CA ILE A 325 -3.40 -10.86 6.19
C ILE A 325 -2.52 -12.08 6.40
N PHE A 326 -1.34 -11.91 6.98
CA PHE A 326 -0.51 -13.02 7.46
C PHE A 326 -1.28 -13.88 8.49
N ALA A 327 -1.86 -13.24 9.52
CA ALA A 327 -2.66 -13.92 10.54
C ALA A 327 -3.90 -14.59 9.94
N LEU A 328 -4.59 -13.91 9.02
CA LEU A 328 -5.72 -14.47 8.26
C LEU A 328 -5.32 -15.72 7.48
N ALA A 329 -4.20 -15.69 6.76
CA ALA A 329 -3.75 -16.84 5.97
C ALA A 329 -3.44 -18.06 6.86
N LEU A 330 -2.81 -17.84 8.02
CA LEU A 330 -2.59 -18.88 9.03
C LEU A 330 -3.90 -19.43 9.59
N ALA A 331 -4.81 -18.55 10.02
CA ALA A 331 -6.11 -18.94 10.56
C ALA A 331 -6.95 -19.70 9.52
N TYR A 332 -6.99 -19.22 8.28
CA TYR A 332 -7.66 -19.89 7.16
C TYR A 332 -7.11 -21.30 6.94
N MET A 333 -5.78 -21.47 6.91
CA MET A 333 -5.17 -22.78 6.76
C MET A 333 -5.45 -23.69 7.95
N LEU A 334 -5.44 -23.18 9.18
CA LEU A 334 -5.78 -23.96 10.37
C LEU A 334 -7.24 -24.43 10.32
N VAL A 335 -8.17 -23.54 10.01
CA VAL A 335 -9.60 -23.89 9.85
C VAL A 335 -9.78 -24.89 8.70
N ALA A 336 -9.11 -24.69 7.56
CA ALA A 336 -9.13 -25.63 6.44
C ALA A 336 -8.58 -27.01 6.82
N PHE A 337 -7.50 -27.06 7.60
CA PHE A 337 -6.91 -28.30 8.11
C PHE A 337 -7.83 -29.03 9.10
N LEU A 338 -8.50 -28.31 9.99
CA LEU A 338 -9.35 -28.91 11.02
C LEU A 338 -10.70 -29.37 10.44
N PHE A 339 -11.34 -28.54 9.62
CA PHE A 339 -12.74 -28.73 9.20
C PHE A 339 -12.92 -29.13 7.73
N TYR A 340 -11.89 -28.96 6.89
CA TYR A 340 -11.95 -29.22 5.45
C TYR A 340 -10.87 -30.21 5.00
N ARG A 341 -10.56 -31.23 5.81
CA ARG A 341 -9.44 -32.17 5.61
C ARG A 341 -9.35 -32.77 4.21
N THR A 342 -10.47 -33.20 3.62
CA THR A 342 -10.52 -33.80 2.28
C THR A 342 -10.18 -32.79 1.18
N TRP A 343 -10.52 -31.52 1.38
CA TRP A 343 -10.12 -30.42 0.50
C TRP A 343 -8.68 -29.98 0.77
N PHE A 344 -8.25 -29.96 2.03
CA PHE A 344 -6.94 -29.48 2.47
C PHE A 344 -5.79 -30.41 2.06
N ALA A 345 -5.90 -31.72 2.32
CA ALA A 345 -4.79 -32.66 2.14
C ALA A 345 -4.18 -32.66 0.72
N PRO A 346 -4.96 -32.63 -0.38
CA PRO A 346 -4.41 -32.55 -1.73
C PRO A 346 -3.73 -31.21 -2.08
N ARG A 347 -3.90 -30.18 -1.23
CA ARG A 347 -3.46 -28.79 -1.46
C ARG A 347 -2.32 -28.35 -0.53
N PHE A 348 -1.91 -29.23 0.39
CA PHE A 348 -0.84 -28.97 1.35
C PHE A 348 0.46 -28.51 0.67
N ARG A 349 0.78 -29.10 -0.49
CA ARG A 349 1.96 -28.71 -1.28
C ARG A 349 1.90 -27.24 -1.72
N GLN A 350 0.75 -26.76 -2.17
CA GLN A 350 0.57 -25.37 -2.60
C GLN A 350 0.66 -24.41 -1.41
N MET A 351 0.16 -24.81 -0.23
CA MET A 351 0.32 -24.04 1.01
C MET A 351 1.79 -23.91 1.40
N MET A 352 2.58 -24.98 1.27
CA MET A 352 4.02 -24.91 1.51
C MET A 352 4.73 -23.97 0.54
N PHE A 353 4.30 -23.92 -0.73
CA PHE A 353 4.87 -22.97 -1.68
C PHE A 353 4.42 -21.52 -1.44
N PHE A 354 3.22 -21.29 -0.93
CA PHE A 354 2.80 -19.98 -0.45
C PHE A 354 3.73 -19.50 0.68
N TRP A 355 3.90 -20.32 1.72
CA TRP A 355 4.77 -19.95 2.84
C TRP A 355 6.25 -19.86 2.45
N GLY A 356 6.73 -20.71 1.55
CA GLY A 356 8.10 -20.58 1.03
C GLY A 356 8.31 -19.26 0.27
N GLY A 357 7.32 -18.82 -0.50
CA GLY A 357 7.37 -17.52 -1.19
C GLY A 357 7.39 -16.35 -0.21
N PHE A 358 6.55 -16.42 0.83
CA PHE A 358 6.55 -15.45 1.92
C PHE A 358 7.89 -15.41 2.66
N LEU A 359 8.36 -16.55 3.19
CA LEU A 359 9.57 -16.64 4.01
C LEU A 359 10.83 -16.22 3.27
N ILE A 360 10.97 -16.58 1.98
CA ILE A 360 12.11 -16.17 1.17
C ILE A 360 12.07 -14.66 0.92
N THR A 361 10.90 -14.09 0.63
CA THR A 361 10.80 -12.67 0.24
C THR A 361 10.85 -11.74 1.45
N ILE A 362 10.27 -12.12 2.58
CA ILE A 362 10.21 -11.28 3.79
C ILE A 362 11.56 -11.16 4.50
N LEU A 363 12.53 -12.03 4.21
CA LEU A 363 13.75 -12.21 5.01
C LEU A 363 14.53 -10.90 5.28
N PRO A 364 14.76 -9.99 4.31
CA PRO A 364 15.46 -8.72 4.59
C PRO A 364 14.68 -7.81 5.54
N GLU A 365 13.36 -7.74 5.39
CA GLU A 365 12.49 -6.94 6.24
C GLU A 365 12.30 -7.55 7.63
N ALA A 366 12.11 -8.86 7.71
CA ALA A 366 12.11 -9.58 8.97
C ALA A 366 13.42 -9.35 9.75
N PHE A 367 14.56 -9.36 9.06
CA PHE A 367 15.85 -9.02 9.69
C PHE A 367 15.89 -7.58 10.20
N TYR A 368 15.38 -6.61 9.43
CA TYR A 368 15.28 -5.21 9.88
C TYR A 368 14.38 -5.08 11.12
N ILE A 369 13.20 -5.71 11.11
CA ILE A 369 12.25 -5.72 12.22
C ILE A 369 12.88 -6.32 13.47
N LEU A 370 13.59 -7.44 13.35
CA LEU A 370 14.28 -8.09 14.48
C LEU A 370 15.38 -7.20 15.07
N LYS A 371 16.04 -6.37 14.26
CA LYS A 371 17.04 -5.40 14.73
C LYS A 371 16.44 -4.11 15.28
N ASN A 372 15.25 -3.72 14.82
CA ASN A 372 14.58 -2.47 15.18
C ASN A 372 13.14 -2.71 15.66
N PRO A 373 12.93 -3.51 16.71
CA PRO A 373 11.59 -3.90 17.15
C PRO A 373 10.74 -2.70 17.57
N SER A 374 11.36 -1.61 18.06
CA SER A 374 10.67 -0.36 18.40
C SER A 374 9.98 0.27 17.20
N ASN A 375 10.57 0.21 16.00
CA ASN A 375 9.99 0.80 14.79
C ASN A 375 8.78 0.00 14.31
N PHE A 376 8.85 -1.34 14.44
CA PHE A 376 7.73 -2.23 14.14
C PHE A 376 6.58 -2.10 15.15
N LEU A 377 6.91 -1.92 16.44
CA LEU A 377 5.92 -1.82 17.51
C LEU A 377 5.43 -0.38 17.77
N ASN A 378 5.93 0.63 17.05
CA ASN A 378 5.67 2.03 17.34
C ASN A 378 4.16 2.33 17.40
N ARG A 379 3.44 2.09 16.29
CA ARG A 379 2.00 2.41 16.24
C ARG A 379 1.16 1.57 17.18
N ILE A 380 1.49 0.29 17.39
CA ILE A 380 0.73 -0.51 18.37
C ILE A 380 1.03 -0.04 19.80
N SER A 381 2.21 0.50 20.09
CA SER A 381 2.52 1.07 21.41
C SER A 381 1.80 2.39 21.67
N GLN A 382 1.65 3.24 20.64
CA GLN A 382 0.99 4.53 20.74
C GLN A 382 -0.54 4.42 20.66
N ASP A 383 -1.04 3.71 19.64
CA ASP A 383 -2.45 3.65 19.23
C ASP A 383 -3.08 2.26 19.45
N GLY A 384 -2.43 1.39 20.22
CA GLY A 384 -2.95 0.06 20.55
C GLY A 384 -3.93 0.09 21.72
N VAL A 385 -5.05 -0.60 21.59
CA VAL A 385 -6.10 -0.69 22.64
C VAL A 385 -5.52 -1.10 24.01
N PHE A 386 -4.57 -2.04 24.01
CA PHE A 386 -4.00 -2.59 25.24
C PHE A 386 -2.72 -1.86 25.67
N GLN A 387 -1.80 -1.65 24.73
CA GLN A 387 -0.45 -1.18 24.97
C GLN A 387 -0.40 0.29 25.40
N SER A 388 -1.33 1.11 24.89
CA SER A 388 -1.42 2.53 25.25
C SER A 388 -1.98 2.77 26.67
N GLY A 389 -2.54 1.74 27.32
CA GLY A 389 -3.29 1.89 28.57
C GLY A 389 -4.76 2.30 28.36
N TRP A 390 -5.18 2.59 27.13
CA TRP A 390 -6.52 3.11 26.82
C TRP A 390 -7.65 2.21 27.33
N LEU A 391 -7.55 0.89 27.18
CA LEU A 391 -8.57 -0.04 27.70
C LEU A 391 -8.71 0.07 29.22
N ALA A 392 -7.58 0.08 29.94
CA ALA A 392 -7.58 0.17 31.40
C ALA A 392 -8.17 1.50 31.89
N ASP A 393 -7.85 2.60 31.22
CA ASP A 393 -8.39 3.91 31.58
C ASP A 393 -9.87 4.04 31.20
N THR A 394 -10.28 3.49 30.06
CA THR A 394 -11.69 3.44 29.66
C THR A 394 -12.53 2.62 30.65
N MET A 395 -12.00 1.48 31.12
CA MET A 395 -12.65 0.69 32.19
C MET A 395 -12.82 1.50 33.48
N LYS A 396 -11.79 2.25 33.90
CA LYS A 396 -11.86 3.11 35.09
C LYS A 396 -12.87 4.25 34.93
N ILE A 397 -12.88 4.91 33.77
CA ILE A 397 -13.73 6.07 33.49
C ILE A 397 -15.21 5.68 33.36
N THR A 398 -15.49 4.59 32.64
CA THR A 398 -16.87 4.19 32.31
C THR A 398 -17.47 3.20 33.30
N GLY A 399 -16.66 2.53 34.10
CA GLY A 399 -17.09 1.41 34.96
C GLY A 399 -17.43 0.12 34.19
N GLN A 400 -17.29 0.13 32.86
CA GLN A 400 -17.53 -1.06 32.03
C GLN A 400 -16.38 -2.08 32.16
N ASN A 401 -16.69 -3.35 31.96
CA ASN A 401 -15.66 -4.39 31.87
C ASN A 401 -15.02 -4.45 30.47
N ALA A 402 -13.85 -5.09 30.36
CA ALA A 402 -13.09 -5.18 29.12
C ALA A 402 -13.87 -5.85 27.97
N VAL A 403 -14.68 -6.88 28.25
CA VAL A 403 -15.43 -7.61 27.22
C VAL A 403 -16.46 -6.69 26.58
N GLN A 404 -17.16 -5.89 27.38
CA GLN A 404 -18.13 -4.91 26.89
C GLN A 404 -17.44 -3.86 25.99
N ILE A 405 -16.35 -3.26 26.45
CA ILE A 405 -15.63 -2.22 25.69
C ILE A 405 -15.10 -2.80 24.36
N LEU A 406 -14.49 -3.98 24.39
CA LEU A 406 -13.95 -4.62 23.18
C LEU A 406 -15.06 -5.01 22.20
N PHE A 407 -16.21 -5.49 22.70
CA PHE A 407 -17.37 -5.75 21.86
C PHE A 407 -17.90 -4.45 21.22
N GLU A 408 -18.06 -3.39 22.00
CA GLU A 408 -18.47 -2.06 21.51
C GLU A 408 -17.50 -1.53 20.44
N ARG A 409 -16.19 -1.74 20.60
CA ARG A 409 -15.18 -1.37 19.58
C ARG A 409 -15.33 -2.17 18.29
N VAL A 410 -15.54 -3.49 18.36
CA VAL A 410 -15.79 -4.32 17.16
C VAL A 410 -17.08 -3.90 16.45
N VAL A 411 -18.14 -3.62 17.22
CA VAL A 411 -19.40 -3.09 16.69
C VAL A 411 -19.17 -1.73 16.04
N HIS A 412 -18.40 -0.83 16.67
CA HIS A 412 -18.07 0.47 16.11
C HIS A 412 -17.29 0.34 14.79
N ALA A 413 -16.28 -0.52 14.73
CA ALA A 413 -15.53 -0.80 13.51
C ALA A 413 -16.44 -1.32 12.38
N PHE A 414 -17.33 -2.27 12.67
CA PHE A 414 -18.32 -2.76 11.70
C PHE A 414 -19.27 -1.65 11.23
N LEU A 415 -19.87 -0.91 12.17
CA LEU A 415 -20.82 0.16 11.89
C LEU A 415 -20.17 1.36 11.20
N SER A 416 -18.84 1.53 11.30
CA SER A 416 -18.12 2.59 10.61
C SER A 416 -18.23 2.48 9.09
N LEU A 417 -18.61 1.33 8.53
CA LEU A 417 -18.86 1.16 7.10
C LEU A 417 -20.24 1.65 6.66
N ILE A 418 -21.26 1.62 7.52
CA ILE A 418 -22.67 1.76 7.11
C ILE A 418 -23.47 2.80 7.90
N TYR A 419 -22.94 3.26 9.04
CA TYR A 419 -23.66 4.12 9.98
C TYR A 419 -22.86 5.37 10.34
N TYR A 420 -21.63 5.23 10.84
CA TYR A 420 -20.86 6.39 11.28
C TYR A 420 -20.33 7.22 10.10
N PRO A 421 -20.32 8.57 10.23
CA PRO A 421 -19.77 9.44 9.21
C PRO A 421 -18.25 9.25 9.06
N ALA A 422 -17.75 9.36 7.83
CA ALA A 422 -16.33 9.30 7.52
C ALA A 422 -15.69 10.70 7.66
N PHE A 423 -15.53 11.18 8.90
CA PHE A 423 -14.95 12.49 9.17
C PHE A 423 -13.42 12.50 9.15
N ASP A 424 -12.75 11.57 9.83
CA ASP A 424 -11.28 11.56 9.88
C ASP A 424 -10.69 11.33 8.49
N PHE A 425 -9.76 12.21 8.10
CA PHE A 425 -9.15 12.25 6.77
C PHE A 425 -10.12 12.32 5.59
N TYR A 426 -11.42 12.59 5.77
CA TYR A 426 -12.34 12.76 4.63
C TYR A 426 -13.33 13.91 4.85
N GLY A 427 -13.87 14.12 6.05
CA GLY A 427 -14.81 15.21 6.32
C GLY A 427 -16.19 14.99 5.69
N SER A 428 -16.54 13.74 5.36
CA SER A 428 -17.83 13.38 4.78
C SER A 428 -18.83 13.02 5.89
N PRO A 429 -20.05 13.60 5.89
CA PRO A 429 -21.11 13.20 6.82
C PRO A 429 -21.75 11.85 6.44
N VAL A 430 -21.35 11.27 5.30
CA VAL A 430 -21.90 10.02 4.80
C VAL A 430 -20.96 8.87 5.17
N PRO A 431 -21.48 7.71 5.62
CA PRO A 431 -20.66 6.52 5.84
C PRO A 431 -19.99 6.02 4.56
N PRO A 432 -18.94 5.19 4.67
CA PRO A 432 -18.23 4.62 3.53
C PRO A 432 -19.11 3.94 2.48
N LEU A 433 -20.08 3.15 2.95
CA LEU A 433 -21.14 2.58 2.15
C LEU A 433 -22.42 3.38 2.41
N GLY A 434 -22.89 4.10 1.39
CA GLY A 434 -24.20 4.77 1.47
C GLY A 434 -25.35 3.77 1.65
N MET A 435 -26.53 4.27 2.01
CA MET A 435 -27.69 3.45 2.41
C MET A 435 -27.98 2.24 1.50
N ILE A 436 -28.03 2.45 0.17
CA ILE A 436 -28.29 1.37 -0.79
C ILE A 436 -27.13 0.37 -0.80
N SER A 437 -25.88 0.83 -0.93
CA SER A 437 -24.69 -0.04 -0.88
C SER A 437 -24.58 -0.80 0.44
N GLY A 438 -24.97 -0.18 1.56
CA GLY A 438 -25.02 -0.80 2.89
C GLY A 438 -26.07 -1.91 2.97
N ALA A 439 -27.27 -1.69 2.45
CA ALA A 439 -28.32 -2.73 2.40
C ALA A 439 -27.89 -3.93 1.54
N LEU A 440 -27.30 -3.66 0.37
CA LEU A 440 -26.73 -4.69 -0.50
C LEU A 440 -25.60 -5.46 0.21
N PHE A 441 -24.71 -4.74 0.90
CA PHE A 441 -23.63 -5.33 1.68
C PHE A 441 -24.17 -6.25 2.78
N LEU A 442 -25.15 -5.82 3.57
CA LEU A 442 -25.71 -6.63 4.66
C LEU A 442 -26.39 -7.91 4.15
N ALA A 443 -27.15 -7.83 3.05
CA ALA A 443 -27.72 -9.00 2.40
C ALA A 443 -26.61 -9.97 1.91
N GLY A 444 -25.57 -9.41 1.29
CA GLY A 444 -24.40 -10.15 0.84
C GLY A 444 -23.60 -10.82 1.95
N LEU A 445 -23.41 -10.12 3.07
CA LEU A 445 -22.74 -10.63 4.26
C LEU A 445 -23.49 -11.83 4.84
N GLY A 446 -24.82 -11.74 4.97
CA GLY A 446 -25.65 -12.86 5.41
C GLY A 446 -25.49 -14.09 4.51
N LEU A 447 -25.46 -13.89 3.19
CA LEU A 447 -25.25 -14.96 2.21
C LEU A 447 -23.83 -15.54 2.26
N ALA A 448 -22.82 -14.68 2.44
CA ALA A 448 -21.44 -15.11 2.57
C ALA A 448 -21.26 -15.96 3.83
N LEU A 449 -21.85 -15.55 4.97
CA LEU A 449 -21.86 -16.32 6.21
C LEU A 449 -22.58 -17.66 6.05
N TRP A 450 -23.75 -17.67 5.38
CA TRP A 450 -24.46 -18.91 5.07
C TRP A 450 -23.58 -19.88 4.24
N ARG A 451 -22.85 -19.34 3.27
CA ARG A 451 -22.00 -20.11 2.35
C ARG A 451 -20.59 -20.37 2.89
N VAL A 452 -20.31 -20.15 4.17
CA VAL A 452 -18.97 -20.33 4.78
C VAL A 452 -18.38 -21.74 4.61
N ARG A 453 -19.21 -22.75 4.31
CA ARG A 453 -18.77 -24.11 3.95
C ARG A 453 -18.04 -24.21 2.61
N ASP A 454 -18.19 -23.21 1.75
CA ASP A 454 -17.39 -23.09 0.55
C ASP A 454 -16.06 -22.39 0.88
N PRO A 455 -14.89 -22.96 0.53
CA PRO A 455 -13.59 -22.39 0.86
C PRO A 455 -13.38 -20.95 0.35
N GLY A 456 -13.95 -20.58 -0.79
CA GLY A 456 -13.90 -19.22 -1.31
C GLY A 456 -14.66 -18.24 -0.42
N TYR A 457 -15.84 -18.63 0.05
CA TYR A 457 -16.63 -17.81 0.98
C TYR A 457 -16.07 -17.83 2.40
N LEU A 458 -15.42 -18.91 2.84
CA LEU A 458 -14.64 -18.92 4.08
C LEU A 458 -13.53 -17.86 4.01
N LEU A 459 -12.82 -17.76 2.88
CA LEU A 459 -11.79 -16.74 2.69
C LEU A 459 -12.39 -15.33 2.64
N LEU A 460 -13.52 -15.14 1.96
CA LEU A 460 -14.20 -13.84 1.90
C LEU A 460 -14.64 -13.34 3.28
N ASN A 461 -15.24 -14.23 4.08
CA ASN A 461 -15.58 -13.93 5.48
C ASN A 461 -14.33 -13.67 6.31
N GLY A 462 -13.30 -14.50 6.17
CA GLY A 462 -12.03 -14.31 6.85
C GLY A 462 -11.41 -12.95 6.52
N TYR A 463 -11.41 -12.55 5.26
CA TYR A 463 -10.90 -11.24 4.83
C TYR A 463 -11.66 -10.09 5.49
N PHE A 464 -12.99 -10.09 5.42
CA PHE A 464 -13.81 -9.05 6.03
C PHE A 464 -13.67 -9.01 7.57
N TRP A 465 -13.81 -10.16 8.22
CA TRP A 465 -13.82 -10.24 9.69
C TRP A 465 -12.45 -10.11 10.31
N ALA A 466 -11.37 -10.60 9.69
CA ALA A 466 -10.01 -10.36 10.19
C ALA A 466 -9.72 -8.86 10.22
N ALA A 467 -10.09 -8.12 9.15
CA ALA A 467 -9.93 -6.68 9.13
C ALA A 467 -10.77 -5.98 10.20
N THR A 468 -12.06 -6.32 10.29
CA THR A 468 -12.99 -5.72 11.27
C THR A 468 -12.54 -5.98 12.71
N LEU A 469 -12.17 -7.22 13.03
CA LEU A 469 -11.69 -7.60 14.35
C LEU A 469 -10.35 -6.98 14.67
N SER A 470 -9.43 -6.89 13.70
CA SER A 470 -8.14 -6.26 13.93
C SER A 470 -8.28 -4.77 14.27
N VAL A 471 -9.14 -4.04 13.55
CA VAL A 471 -9.42 -2.63 13.85
C VAL A 471 -10.10 -2.50 15.21
N GLY A 472 -11.19 -3.25 15.46
CA GLY A 472 -11.95 -3.13 16.70
C GLY A 472 -11.17 -3.56 17.95
N LEU A 473 -10.35 -4.62 17.87
CA LEU A 473 -9.67 -5.16 19.04
C LEU A 473 -8.31 -4.53 19.32
N PHE A 474 -7.62 -4.00 18.30
CA PHE A 474 -6.22 -3.59 18.46
C PHE A 474 -5.94 -2.13 18.12
N ALA A 475 -6.87 -1.37 17.55
CA ALA A 475 -6.60 0.02 17.14
C ALA A 475 -7.54 1.05 17.83
N ILE A 476 -6.99 2.21 18.16
CA ILE A 476 -7.69 3.43 18.63
C ILE A 476 -7.16 4.67 17.90
N PRO A 477 -7.83 5.84 17.92
CA PRO A 477 -9.17 6.10 18.45
C PRO A 477 -10.29 5.54 17.55
N PRO A 478 -11.55 5.49 18.04
CA PRO A 478 -12.72 5.09 17.24
C PRO A 478 -13.00 5.97 16.00
N SER A 479 -12.67 7.26 16.07
CA SER A 479 -12.90 8.19 14.94
C SER A 479 -12.16 7.76 13.67
N ALA A 480 -11.02 7.10 13.85
CA ALA A 480 -10.16 6.60 12.78
C ALA A 480 -10.65 5.30 12.13
N ASP A 481 -11.69 4.64 12.68
CA ASP A 481 -12.17 3.35 12.16
C ASP A 481 -12.63 3.48 10.69
N SER A 482 -13.23 4.62 10.32
CA SER A 482 -13.76 4.85 8.97
C SER A 482 -12.72 4.67 7.85
N TYR A 483 -11.50 5.19 8.04
CA TYR A 483 -10.41 5.03 7.06
C TYR A 483 -9.62 3.73 7.26
N ARG A 484 -9.54 3.18 8.48
CA ARG A 484 -8.92 1.86 8.71
C ARG A 484 -9.72 0.73 8.09
N MET A 485 -11.05 0.87 8.04
CA MET A 485 -11.95 -0.08 7.39
C MET A 485 -11.85 -0.08 5.86
N LEU A 486 -11.02 0.79 5.25
CA LEU A 486 -10.62 0.65 3.84
C LEU A 486 -10.02 -0.72 3.54
N MET A 487 -9.29 -1.32 4.49
CA MET A 487 -8.74 -2.67 4.35
C MET A 487 -9.83 -3.72 4.14
N ALA A 488 -11.00 -3.55 4.77
CA ALA A 488 -12.17 -4.43 4.64
C ALA A 488 -13.09 -4.06 3.46
N LEU A 489 -13.00 -2.83 2.94
CA LEU A 489 -13.90 -2.30 1.92
C LEU A 489 -13.94 -3.18 0.65
N PRO A 490 -12.82 -3.72 0.11
CA PRO A 490 -12.87 -4.65 -1.01
C PRO A 490 -13.77 -5.86 -0.74
N ALA A 491 -13.65 -6.51 0.42
CA ALA A 491 -14.49 -7.64 0.81
C ALA A 491 -15.96 -7.22 0.92
N ALA A 492 -16.22 -6.06 1.54
CA ALA A 492 -17.56 -5.52 1.69
C ALA A 492 -18.23 -5.22 0.33
N LEU A 493 -17.48 -4.72 -0.67
CA LEU A 493 -18.01 -4.48 -2.02
C LEU A 493 -18.25 -5.76 -2.82
N ILE A 494 -17.44 -6.81 -2.61
CA ILE A 494 -17.71 -8.16 -3.15
C ILE A 494 -19.01 -8.70 -2.53
N MET A 495 -19.18 -8.56 -1.21
CA MET A 495 -20.42 -8.92 -0.53
C MET A 495 -21.62 -8.09 -1.03
N ALA A 496 -21.48 -6.77 -1.19
CA ALA A 496 -22.55 -5.95 -1.76
C ALA A 496 -22.98 -6.41 -3.16
N SER A 497 -22.00 -6.84 -3.97
CA SER A 497 -22.25 -7.41 -5.30
C SER A 497 -23.02 -8.73 -5.25
N LEU A 498 -22.69 -9.59 -4.27
CA LEU A 498 -23.46 -10.81 -3.97
C LEU A 498 -24.90 -10.50 -3.54
N GLY A 499 -25.07 -9.49 -2.69
CA GLY A 499 -26.39 -9.05 -2.22
C GLY A 499 -27.27 -8.55 -3.35
N LEU A 500 -26.73 -7.66 -4.22
CA LEU A 500 -27.45 -7.17 -5.40
C LEU A 500 -27.90 -8.31 -6.30
N ASP A 501 -26.98 -9.21 -6.61
CA ASP A 501 -27.25 -10.35 -7.47
C ASP A 501 -28.35 -11.25 -6.92
N GLN A 502 -28.28 -11.59 -5.63
CA GLN A 502 -29.24 -12.48 -5.00
C GLN A 502 -30.61 -11.83 -4.79
N ILE A 503 -30.67 -10.53 -4.48
CA ILE A 503 -31.93 -9.78 -4.37
C ILE A 503 -32.66 -9.80 -5.71
N LEU A 504 -31.96 -9.52 -6.82
CA LEU A 504 -32.58 -9.57 -8.15
C LEU A 504 -33.08 -10.98 -8.51
N GLU A 505 -32.31 -12.02 -8.18
CA GLU A 505 -32.73 -13.41 -8.38
C GLU A 505 -34.00 -13.74 -7.57
N LEU A 506 -34.09 -13.30 -6.31
CA LEU A 506 -35.26 -13.51 -5.44
C LEU A 506 -36.52 -12.76 -5.92
N LEU A 507 -36.35 -11.62 -6.61
CA LEU A 507 -37.44 -10.87 -7.23
C LEU A 507 -37.91 -11.47 -8.57
N GLY A 508 -37.40 -12.65 -8.95
CA GLY A 508 -37.71 -13.29 -10.23
C GLY A 508 -37.00 -12.66 -11.43
N LEU A 509 -36.10 -11.68 -11.19
CA LEU A 509 -35.29 -11.03 -12.22
C LEU A 509 -33.97 -11.77 -12.42
N GLY A 510 -33.93 -13.08 -12.21
CA GLY A 510 -32.71 -13.87 -12.28
C GLY A 510 -32.10 -13.90 -13.68
N TRP A 511 -30.76 -13.96 -13.76
CA TRP A 511 -30.05 -13.93 -15.05
C TRP A 511 -30.48 -15.04 -16.02
N LYS A 512 -30.81 -16.22 -15.49
CA LYS A 512 -31.23 -17.37 -16.29
C LYS A 512 -32.65 -17.23 -16.83
N ASN A 513 -33.54 -16.64 -16.04
CA ASN A 513 -34.99 -16.61 -16.33
C ASN A 513 -35.42 -15.30 -17.01
N ALA A 514 -34.79 -14.18 -16.68
CA ALA A 514 -35.20 -12.84 -17.10
C ALA A 514 -33.98 -11.94 -17.41
N ARG A 515 -33.07 -12.41 -18.28
CA ARG A 515 -31.76 -11.75 -18.56
C ARG A 515 -31.87 -10.25 -18.88
N ASN A 516 -32.80 -9.83 -19.73
CA ASN A 516 -32.94 -8.42 -20.11
C ASN A 516 -33.40 -7.57 -18.93
N ALA A 517 -34.34 -8.09 -18.13
CA ALA A 517 -34.84 -7.39 -16.94
C ALA A 517 -33.76 -7.35 -15.84
N TYR A 518 -32.97 -8.42 -15.66
CA TYR A 518 -31.79 -8.40 -14.80
C TYR A 518 -30.84 -7.28 -15.21
N MET A 519 -30.45 -7.25 -16.49
CA MET A 519 -29.50 -6.26 -17.01
C MET A 519 -30.01 -4.84 -16.81
N PHE A 520 -31.27 -4.58 -17.15
CA PHE A 520 -31.89 -3.27 -16.94
C PHE A 520 -31.88 -2.86 -15.46
N SER A 521 -32.37 -3.72 -14.56
CA SER A 521 -32.46 -3.42 -13.14
C SER A 521 -31.08 -3.26 -12.48
N ALA A 522 -30.14 -4.16 -12.78
CA ALA A 522 -28.77 -4.07 -12.27
C ALA A 522 -28.08 -2.79 -12.77
N THR A 523 -28.18 -2.49 -14.07
CA THR A 523 -27.62 -1.26 -14.63
C THR A 523 -28.28 -0.02 -14.04
N ALA A 524 -29.60 0.02 -13.89
CA ALA A 524 -30.30 1.15 -13.28
C ALA A 524 -29.80 1.41 -11.84
N ILE A 525 -29.72 0.37 -11.02
CA ILE A 525 -29.19 0.46 -9.65
C ILE A 525 -27.73 0.95 -9.65
N LEU A 526 -26.88 0.38 -10.50
CA LEU A 526 -25.46 0.76 -10.58
C LEU A 526 -25.27 2.20 -11.07
N VAL A 527 -26.06 2.65 -12.04
CA VAL A 527 -26.05 4.05 -12.50
C VAL A 527 -26.53 5.00 -11.41
N SER A 528 -27.60 4.65 -10.68
CA SER A 528 -28.04 5.44 -9.53
C SER A 528 -26.94 5.53 -8.47
N LEU A 529 -26.32 4.40 -8.11
CA LEU A 529 -25.21 4.38 -7.16
C LEU A 529 -24.02 5.22 -7.64
N MET A 530 -23.71 5.19 -8.94
CA MET A 530 -22.67 6.04 -9.54
C MET A 530 -23.00 7.51 -9.37
N ILE A 531 -24.23 7.93 -9.72
CA ILE A 531 -24.67 9.32 -9.58
C ILE A 531 -24.55 9.76 -8.12
N PHE A 532 -25.05 8.97 -7.16
CA PHE A 532 -24.98 9.32 -5.74
C PHE A 532 -23.55 9.40 -5.23
N ASN A 533 -22.69 8.41 -5.50
CA ASN A 533 -21.31 8.43 -5.01
C ASN A 533 -20.48 9.56 -5.63
N LEU A 534 -20.62 9.78 -6.94
CA LEU A 534 -19.92 10.87 -7.62
C LEU A 534 -20.43 12.23 -7.17
N TRP A 535 -21.73 12.38 -6.92
CA TRP A 535 -22.27 13.61 -6.34
C TRP A 535 -21.73 13.81 -4.92
N THR A 536 -21.69 12.79 -4.07
CA THR A 536 -21.13 12.89 -2.71
C THR A 536 -19.67 13.37 -2.73
N TYR A 537 -18.84 12.82 -3.61
CA TYR A 537 -17.43 13.21 -3.67
C TYR A 537 -17.21 14.53 -4.42
N TYR A 538 -17.65 14.64 -5.68
CA TYR A 538 -17.34 15.78 -6.55
C TYR A 538 -18.31 16.94 -6.43
N GLY A 539 -19.58 16.66 -6.12
CA GLY A 539 -20.62 17.68 -5.98
C GLY A 539 -20.68 18.28 -4.57
N ASP A 540 -20.72 17.42 -3.55
CA ASP A 540 -20.85 17.83 -2.15
C ASP A 540 -19.49 18.06 -1.49
N PHE A 541 -18.60 17.07 -1.48
CA PHE A 541 -17.34 17.16 -0.73
C PHE A 541 -16.32 18.12 -1.39
N ALA A 542 -15.95 17.92 -2.65
CA ALA A 542 -14.84 18.63 -3.29
C ALA A 542 -15.02 20.16 -3.33
N GLY A 543 -16.27 20.63 -3.38
CA GLY A 543 -16.63 22.05 -3.34
C GLY A 543 -16.86 22.61 -1.93
N ARG A 544 -16.91 21.76 -0.90
CA ARG A 544 -17.12 22.18 0.48
C ARG A 544 -15.79 22.17 1.23
N CYS A 545 -15.53 23.24 1.97
CA CYS A 545 -14.32 23.41 2.78
C CYS A 545 -14.33 22.53 4.04
N ARG A 546 -14.39 21.20 3.85
CA ARG A 546 -14.46 20.18 4.92
C ARG A 546 -13.15 19.40 5.14
N PHE A 547 -12.28 19.33 4.14
CA PHE A 547 -11.04 18.55 4.21
C PHE A 547 -9.89 19.31 4.90
N GLY A 548 -9.03 18.62 5.65
CA GLY A 548 -7.86 19.22 6.31
C GLY A 548 -8.09 19.63 7.77
N GLY A 549 -9.09 19.02 8.42
CA GLY A 549 -9.36 19.21 9.85
C GLY A 549 -9.97 20.57 10.16
N ASN A 550 -9.37 21.27 11.12
CA ASN A 550 -9.84 22.57 11.61
C ASN A 550 -9.29 23.74 10.77
N LEU A 551 -9.70 24.97 11.12
CA LEU A 551 -9.26 26.18 10.41
C LEU A 551 -7.74 26.37 10.45
N VAL A 552 -7.07 25.91 11.53
CA VAL A 552 -5.61 26.01 11.70
C VAL A 552 -4.86 25.13 10.70
N GLY A 553 -5.24 23.86 10.56
CA GLY A 553 -4.62 22.94 9.59
C GLY A 553 -4.83 23.40 8.14
N ARG A 554 -6.03 23.94 7.86
CA ARG A 554 -6.33 24.54 6.55
C ARG A 554 -5.48 25.78 6.30
N PHE A 555 -5.38 26.69 7.28
CA PHE A 555 -4.52 27.88 7.22
C PHE A 555 -3.06 27.50 6.92
N ALA A 556 -2.51 26.49 7.60
CA ALA A 556 -1.14 26.02 7.38
C ALA A 556 -0.89 25.61 5.90
N SER A 557 -1.85 24.91 5.30
CA SER A 557 -1.77 24.55 3.87
C SER A 557 -1.80 25.77 2.95
N TYR A 558 -2.64 26.76 3.23
CA TYR A 558 -2.66 28.02 2.47
C TYR A 558 -1.39 28.84 2.66
N LEU A 559 -0.87 28.91 3.88
CA LEU A 559 0.36 29.62 4.22
C LEU A 559 1.53 29.06 3.41
N GLY A 560 1.71 27.73 3.42
CA GLY A 560 2.78 27.07 2.66
C GLY A 560 2.62 27.26 1.14
N SER A 561 1.40 27.08 0.63
CA SER A 561 1.10 27.28 -0.79
C SER A 561 1.38 28.72 -1.24
N TYR A 562 1.00 29.71 -0.42
CA TYR A 562 1.20 31.12 -0.72
C TYR A 562 2.67 31.51 -0.63
N ALA A 563 3.39 31.05 0.40
CA ALA A 563 4.82 31.32 0.58
C ALA A 563 5.66 30.84 -0.60
N ASN A 564 5.26 29.73 -1.25
CA ASN A 564 5.90 29.22 -2.46
C ASN A 564 5.66 30.10 -3.71
N THR A 565 4.71 31.05 -3.67
CA THR A 565 4.42 31.97 -4.79
C THR A 565 5.12 33.33 -4.68
N ILE A 566 5.90 33.55 -3.62
CA ILE A 566 6.62 34.81 -3.42
C ILE A 566 7.96 34.71 -4.18
N ASP A 567 8.16 35.56 -5.19
CA ASP A 567 9.27 35.41 -6.16
C ASP A 567 10.62 35.97 -5.69
N ASN A 568 10.71 36.54 -4.48
CA ASN A 568 11.95 37.06 -3.91
C ASN A 568 12.45 36.18 -2.74
N GLU A 569 13.73 36.33 -2.38
CA GLU A 569 14.35 35.63 -1.24
C GLU A 569 14.23 36.42 0.08
N LEU A 570 13.44 37.50 0.10
CA LEU A 570 13.33 38.36 1.27
C LEU A 570 12.52 37.68 2.39
N PRO A 571 12.74 38.11 3.65
CA PRO A 571 11.99 37.62 4.79
C PRO A 571 10.47 37.68 4.60
N VAL A 572 9.81 36.62 5.06
CA VAL A 572 8.36 36.55 5.17
C VAL A 572 8.01 36.57 6.65
N TYR A 573 7.30 37.60 7.08
CA TYR A 573 6.79 37.72 8.43
C TYR A 573 5.37 37.22 8.49
N LEU A 574 5.08 36.35 9.46
CA LEU A 574 3.72 35.94 9.81
C LEU A 574 3.33 36.66 11.08
N LEU A 575 2.29 37.49 11.02
CA LEU A 575 1.58 37.95 12.21
C LEU A 575 0.91 36.73 12.84
N SER A 576 1.60 36.14 13.80
CA SER A 576 1.28 34.86 14.41
C SER A 576 0.63 35.03 15.78
N ASN A 577 0.08 33.95 16.30
CA ASN A 577 -0.35 33.82 17.69
C ASN A 577 -0.15 32.36 18.16
N ASP A 578 -0.66 32.02 19.34
CA ASP A 578 -0.53 30.67 19.92
C ASP A 578 -1.22 29.56 19.10
N GLN A 579 -2.14 29.91 18.19
CA GLN A 579 -2.88 28.97 17.34
C GLN A 579 -2.34 28.94 15.90
N TYR A 580 -2.13 30.11 15.30
CA TYR A 580 -1.69 30.31 13.92
C TYR A 580 -0.22 30.74 13.92
N PHE A 581 0.66 29.74 13.80
CA PHE A 581 2.10 29.96 13.72
C PHE A 581 2.74 29.01 12.69
N TYR A 582 3.83 29.45 12.10
CA TYR A 582 4.70 28.64 11.26
C TYR A 582 5.37 27.55 12.11
N GLY A 583 5.33 26.31 11.63
CA GLY A 583 5.75 25.11 12.37
C GLY A 583 4.60 24.32 13.01
N SER A 584 3.34 24.81 12.90
CA SER A 584 2.18 24.09 13.43
C SER A 584 1.85 22.79 12.68
N HIS A 585 2.05 22.76 11.36
CA HIS A 585 1.81 21.58 10.52
C HIS A 585 2.88 21.45 9.44
N ALA A 586 3.37 20.22 9.23
CA ALA A 586 4.37 19.87 8.23
C ALA A 586 3.94 20.15 6.77
N SER A 587 2.63 20.32 6.52
CA SER A 587 2.11 20.73 5.21
C SER A 587 2.65 22.09 4.78
N THR A 588 2.90 23.00 5.73
CA THR A 588 3.47 24.32 5.43
C THR A 588 4.86 24.19 4.81
N ASP A 589 5.74 23.43 5.46
CA ASP A 589 7.12 23.22 5.02
C ASP A 589 7.20 22.46 3.70
N PHE A 590 6.37 21.42 3.54
CA PHE A 590 6.33 20.68 2.29
C PHE A 590 5.90 21.58 1.12
N LEU A 591 4.85 22.38 1.31
CA LEU A 591 4.30 23.24 0.26
C LEU A 591 5.18 24.47 -0.01
N SER A 592 5.82 25.04 1.01
CA SER A 592 6.74 26.17 0.88
C SER A 592 8.14 25.75 0.42
N GLN A 593 8.39 24.45 0.27
CA GLN A 593 9.69 23.86 -0.03
C GLN A 593 10.77 24.27 1.00
N GLY A 594 10.37 24.37 2.27
CA GLY A 594 11.25 24.76 3.36
C GLY A 594 11.61 26.25 3.41
N ARG A 595 10.87 27.11 2.68
CA ARG A 595 11.04 28.57 2.80
C ARG A 595 10.77 29.02 4.24
N PRO A 596 11.74 29.67 4.91
CA PRO A 596 11.56 30.15 6.28
C PRO A 596 10.46 31.22 6.38
N ILE A 597 9.63 31.13 7.41
CA ILE A 597 8.60 32.12 7.77
C ILE A 597 8.83 32.54 9.22
N ILE A 598 8.98 33.83 9.47
CA ILE A 598 9.28 34.38 10.78
C ILE A 598 7.97 34.65 11.52
N ASN A 599 7.74 33.93 12.61
CA ASN A 599 6.61 34.18 13.51
C ASN A 599 6.80 35.51 14.24
N PHE A 600 5.82 36.39 14.15
CA PHE A 600 5.80 37.69 14.79
C PHE A 600 4.53 37.84 15.65
N PRO A 601 4.61 37.57 16.98
CA PRO A 601 3.45 37.63 17.87
C PRO A 601 3.09 39.04 18.33
N GLY A 602 4.01 40.02 18.21
CA GLY A 602 3.78 41.40 18.62
C GLY A 602 2.82 42.18 17.70
N PRO A 603 2.37 43.37 18.12
CA PRO A 603 1.60 44.30 17.28
C PRO A 603 2.38 44.70 16.02
N ILE A 604 1.70 44.83 14.88
CA ILE A 604 2.35 45.14 13.59
C ILE A 604 3.13 46.46 13.59
N ASP A 605 2.75 47.42 14.44
CA ASP A 605 3.47 48.71 14.55
C ASP A 605 4.90 48.57 15.11
N GLU A 606 5.20 47.45 15.76
CA GLU A 606 6.55 47.10 16.22
C GLU A 606 7.39 46.44 15.13
N LEU A 607 6.74 45.97 14.05
CA LEU A 607 7.43 45.40 12.89
C LEU A 607 7.94 46.55 12.00
N ASN A 608 9.25 46.54 11.71
CA ASN A 608 9.89 47.50 10.82
C ASN A 608 10.33 46.83 9.52
N PRO A 609 9.38 46.45 8.64
CA PRO A 609 9.70 45.72 7.42
C PRO A 609 10.32 46.65 6.37
N VAL A 610 11.21 46.12 5.55
CA VAL A 610 11.85 46.85 4.44
C VAL A 610 11.21 46.53 3.09
N SER A 611 11.50 47.37 2.10
CA SER A 611 10.98 47.24 0.73
C SER A 611 11.18 45.82 0.18
N GLY A 612 10.11 45.26 -0.38
CA GLY A 612 10.07 43.92 -0.96
C GLY A 612 9.73 42.78 0.02
N GLU A 613 9.82 42.99 1.33
CA GLU A 613 9.42 41.99 2.33
C GLU A 613 7.91 41.73 2.29
N THR A 614 7.50 40.54 2.72
CA THR A 614 6.08 40.15 2.73
C THR A 614 5.61 39.91 4.16
N ILE A 615 4.50 40.57 4.52
CA ILE A 615 3.81 40.37 5.80
C ILE A 615 2.54 39.57 5.51
N ILE A 616 2.34 38.46 6.21
CA ILE A 616 1.16 37.61 6.13
C ILE A 616 0.43 37.69 7.47
N ALA A 617 -0.88 37.88 7.44
CA ALA A 617 -1.72 37.85 8.63
C ALA A 617 -2.51 36.54 8.76
N SER A 618 -2.52 35.97 9.97
CA SER A 618 -3.45 34.93 10.38
C SER A 618 -4.91 35.42 10.33
N PRO A 619 -5.91 34.53 10.26
CA PRO A 619 -7.32 34.91 10.12
C PRO A 619 -7.80 35.99 11.09
N ASP A 620 -7.38 35.89 12.35
CA ASP A 620 -7.74 36.82 13.43
C ASP A 620 -6.98 38.15 13.39
N ARG A 621 -5.83 38.20 12.70
CA ARG A 621 -4.99 39.40 12.55
C ARG A 621 -5.11 40.08 11.19
N ILE A 622 -6.00 39.60 10.32
CA ILE A 622 -6.31 40.25 9.03
C ILE A 622 -6.72 41.73 9.20
N PRO A 623 -7.62 42.10 10.15
CA PRO A 623 -8.04 43.50 10.31
C PRO A 623 -6.89 44.44 10.69
N GLU A 624 -5.91 43.92 11.43
CA GLU A 624 -4.72 44.65 11.85
C GLU A 624 -3.82 44.97 10.65
N LEU A 625 -3.44 43.95 9.87
CA LEU A 625 -2.64 44.15 8.65
C LEU A 625 -3.36 45.03 7.63
N ALA A 626 -4.67 44.86 7.45
CA ALA A 626 -5.46 45.67 6.54
C ALA A 626 -5.52 47.16 6.97
N SER A 627 -5.46 47.44 8.27
CA SER A 627 -5.43 48.81 8.79
C SER A 627 -4.04 49.43 8.64
N TRP A 628 -2.99 48.67 8.95
CA TRP A 628 -1.61 49.10 8.76
C TRP A 628 -1.26 49.36 7.30
N ALA A 629 -1.71 48.49 6.37
CA ALA A 629 -1.49 48.68 4.93
C ALA A 629 -2.20 49.92 4.37
N ARG A 630 -3.32 50.35 4.98
CA ARG A 630 -3.98 51.62 4.65
C ARG A 630 -3.17 52.83 5.12
N ALA A 631 -2.48 52.71 6.26
CA ALA A 631 -1.59 53.75 6.78
C ALA A 631 -0.24 53.80 6.04
N ASN A 632 0.19 52.69 5.44
CA ASN A 632 1.44 52.55 4.70
C ASN A 632 1.18 52.20 3.22
N PRO A 633 0.61 53.11 2.41
CA PRO A 633 0.20 52.80 1.04
C PRO A 633 1.39 52.57 0.10
N GLY A 634 1.13 51.90 -1.02
CA GLY A 634 2.09 51.69 -2.11
C GLY A 634 2.38 50.23 -2.41
N GLY A 635 2.21 49.34 -1.43
CA GLY A 635 2.43 47.90 -1.59
C GLY A 635 1.24 47.15 -2.20
N GLN A 636 1.41 45.83 -2.35
CA GLN A 636 0.42 44.95 -2.98
C GLN A 636 -0.29 44.09 -1.93
N LEU A 637 -1.61 44.25 -1.80
CA LEU A 637 -2.47 43.41 -0.96
C LEU A 637 -2.98 42.20 -1.75
N LYS A 638 -2.89 41.01 -1.14
CA LYS A 638 -3.40 39.76 -1.72
C LYS A 638 -4.20 38.98 -0.68
N TYR A 639 -5.51 38.90 -0.91
CA TYR A 639 -6.43 38.11 -0.10
C TYR A 639 -6.44 36.67 -0.60
N GLN A 640 -6.35 35.71 0.32
CA GLN A 640 -6.60 34.30 0.03
C GLN A 640 -7.92 33.88 0.67
N TYR A 641 -8.69 33.10 -0.09
CA TYR A 641 -10.01 32.65 0.34
C TYR A 641 -10.07 31.15 0.42
N ASP A 642 -10.60 30.69 1.53
CA ASP A 642 -11.02 29.33 1.74
C ASP A 642 -12.56 29.25 1.72
N CYS A 643 -13.09 28.80 0.58
CA CYS A 643 -14.49 28.99 0.22
C CYS A 643 -14.89 30.48 0.28
N GLN A 644 -15.69 30.88 1.26
CA GLN A 644 -16.18 32.25 1.43
C GLN A 644 -15.43 33.01 2.53
N THR A 645 -14.56 32.33 3.28
CA THR A 645 -13.85 32.93 4.41
C THR A 645 -12.45 33.36 3.96
N THR A 646 -12.09 34.61 4.25
CA THR A 646 -10.70 35.06 4.07
C THR A 646 -9.81 34.30 5.03
N ILE A 647 -8.90 33.48 4.52
CA ILE A 647 -8.05 32.60 5.34
C ILE A 647 -6.70 33.24 5.67
N LEU A 648 -6.17 34.07 4.78
CA LEU A 648 -5.00 34.90 5.07
C LEU A 648 -5.01 36.16 4.20
N LEU A 649 -4.35 37.20 4.71
CA LEU A 649 -4.05 38.43 3.97
C LEU A 649 -2.55 38.57 3.88
N ALA A 650 -2.02 38.83 2.70
CA ALA A 650 -0.62 39.16 2.50
C ALA A 650 -0.46 40.59 2.00
N TYR A 651 0.60 41.25 2.44
CA TYR A 651 1.02 42.57 2.00
C TYR A 651 2.50 42.53 1.63
N GLN A 652 2.82 42.86 0.38
CA GLN A 652 4.21 43.08 -0.04
C GLN A 652 4.56 44.55 0.11
N VAL A 653 5.61 44.84 0.88
CA VAL A 653 6.08 46.20 1.17
C VAL A 653 6.64 46.83 -0.11
N PRO A 654 6.23 48.07 -0.45
CA PRO A 654 6.60 48.72 -1.72
C PRO A 654 8.08 49.04 -1.89
#